data_AF-A0A842X1F1-F1
#
_entry.id   AF-A0A842X1F1-F1
#
_cell.length_a   1.000
_cell.length_b   1.000
_cell.length_c   1.000
_cell.angle_alpha   90.00
_cell.angle_beta   90.00
_cell.angle_gamma   90.00
#
_symmetry.space_group_name_H-M   'P 1'
#
loop_
_entity.id
_entity.type
_entity.pdbx_description
1 polymer ?
#
loop_
_entity_poly.entity_id
_entity_poly.type
_entity_poly.pdbx_seq_one_letter_code
_entity_poly.pdbx_strand_id
1 'polypeptide(L)'
;MLVEDLQVAGEFRDMLKGIGVSELYPPQKLSVEAGAMEGRNIILCTPTASGKTIAAELAMMKALEKGRKVVYIVPLRALAYEKSMEFRKYERLGYRVKLEVGDLDSSKYKKAPEFDIIVATAEKCDSILRSKPEWFKGTGCVVFDEIHLIASDRGPVYEVLCSRFRNLYPDVQVLGLSATIGNADELGDWLNAEVVMSEWRPVDLTEMVVVKSDEDLVSVVRNALKGGQAMVFVNSRRSAEAVAERLGIALKLEVDNTGLAGEIESAINPPTRQCSRLASCAVKGTAFHHAGLVNKQRAAVEEAFKKGDIKVIAATPTLAAGVNLPSRTVVLRDVKRYTNTGMDYIDVLEYKQMVGRAGRPRYDDRGIAITMAKDEDEAEYIEEHYIHGKPEHIYSQLGVHPVLRFHTLASIASGFTRTQDALIEFIRSTFFGHQYGVKADLEALLRQVAGELIEWNFIREEGRFLHPTELGKRVSELYIDPLTAHNYLDLFKTAEDEERMEPLGLLEIMCDAVEITKLPIRSKEESKLWEKAYEVEDQLVRDLGGFGLDYDFLNRFKTALLFEDWIGEKTEDEILEEYGVAPGQLNMRLQNMEWLCYAAAELTRLTDLRRAQVRLKKLETRIKYGVQEDLVPLVSIKGIGRVRARKLYRAGIKTVLQVKKTHEDELGKIIGKKVARNIKESL
;
A
#
# COMPACT_ATOMS: atom_id res chain seq x y z
N MET A 1 -25.54 -25.16 3.22
CA MET A 1 -26.37 -24.54 4.28
C MET A 1 -27.11 -23.40 3.63
N LEU A 2 -28.45 -23.45 3.64
CA LEU A 2 -29.24 -22.45 2.94
C LEU A 2 -29.20 -21.13 3.70
N VAL A 3 -29.22 -20.01 2.98
CA VAL A 3 -29.27 -18.67 3.59
C VAL A 3 -30.52 -18.49 4.45
N GLU A 4 -31.59 -19.23 4.15
CA GLU A 4 -32.83 -19.22 4.93
C GLU A 4 -32.65 -19.76 6.35
N ASP A 5 -31.69 -20.67 6.55
CA ASP A 5 -31.43 -21.29 7.86
C ASP A 5 -30.58 -20.39 8.78
N LEU A 6 -30.05 -19.27 8.26
CA LEU A 6 -29.18 -18.38 9.02
C LEU A 6 -29.96 -17.56 10.06
N GLN A 7 -29.43 -17.53 11.28
CA GLN A 7 -29.97 -16.76 12.40
C GLN A 7 -29.56 -15.27 12.35
N VAL A 8 -29.98 -14.60 11.28
CA VAL A 8 -29.78 -13.17 11.01
C VAL A 8 -31.09 -12.52 10.55
N ALA A 9 -31.15 -11.18 10.55
CA ALA A 9 -32.28 -10.41 10.10
C ALA A 9 -32.76 -10.82 8.70
N GLY A 10 -34.09 -10.87 8.51
CA GLY A 10 -34.70 -11.24 7.23
C GLY A 10 -34.21 -10.38 6.06
N GLU A 11 -34.11 -9.06 6.28
CA GLU A 11 -33.61 -8.11 5.28
C GLU A 11 -32.18 -8.40 4.83
N PHE A 12 -31.34 -8.92 5.73
CA PHE A 12 -29.97 -9.33 5.38
C PHE A 12 -29.96 -10.62 4.56
N ARG A 13 -30.82 -11.60 4.90
CA ARG A 13 -31.00 -12.81 4.09
C ARG A 13 -31.47 -12.47 2.67
N ASP A 14 -32.41 -11.54 2.55
CA ASP A 14 -32.91 -11.07 1.25
C ASP A 14 -31.81 -10.33 0.46
N MET A 15 -30.98 -9.55 1.14
CA MET A 15 -29.81 -8.91 0.53
C MET A 15 -28.82 -9.94 -0.02
N LEU A 16 -28.48 -10.99 0.75
CA LEU A 16 -27.61 -12.08 0.32
C LEU A 16 -28.17 -12.78 -0.92
N LYS A 17 -29.47 -13.10 -0.93
CA LYS A 17 -30.14 -13.68 -2.10
C LYS A 17 -30.10 -12.73 -3.30
N GLY A 18 -30.29 -11.42 -3.08
CA GLY A 18 -30.25 -10.40 -4.12
C GLY A 18 -28.89 -10.26 -4.82
N ILE A 19 -27.79 -10.59 -4.13
CA ILE A 19 -26.45 -10.66 -4.73
C ILE A 19 -26.10 -12.07 -5.25
N GLY A 20 -27.07 -12.98 -5.29
CA GLY A 20 -26.95 -14.32 -5.83
C GLY A 20 -26.30 -15.32 -4.88
N VAL A 21 -26.39 -15.11 -3.56
CA VAL A 21 -25.98 -16.06 -2.53
C VAL A 21 -27.25 -16.70 -1.95
N SER A 22 -27.59 -17.89 -2.43
CA SER A 22 -28.71 -18.70 -1.92
C SER A 22 -28.27 -19.79 -0.94
N GLU A 23 -27.04 -20.28 -1.11
CA GLU A 23 -26.41 -21.28 -0.27
C GLU A 23 -24.97 -20.85 0.06
N LEU A 24 -24.56 -21.08 1.30
CA LEU A 24 -23.18 -20.87 1.73
C LEU A 24 -22.25 -21.94 1.14
N TYR A 25 -21.09 -21.51 0.67
CA TYR A 25 -20.02 -22.41 0.30
C TYR A 25 -19.52 -23.21 1.50
N PRO A 26 -18.92 -24.40 1.28
CA PRO A 26 -18.38 -25.24 2.36
C PRO A 26 -17.53 -24.49 3.40
N PRO A 27 -16.52 -23.67 3.04
CA PRO A 27 -15.74 -22.92 4.04
C PRO A 27 -16.56 -21.90 4.83
N GLN A 28 -17.56 -21.28 4.20
CA GLN A 28 -18.45 -20.32 4.87
C GLN A 28 -19.33 -21.04 5.89
N LYS A 29 -19.86 -22.22 5.52
CA LYS A 29 -20.61 -23.08 6.44
C LYS A 29 -19.76 -23.53 7.62
N LEU A 30 -18.53 -24.00 7.37
CA LEU A 30 -17.60 -24.41 8.43
C LEU A 30 -17.29 -23.25 9.39
N SER A 31 -17.17 -22.02 8.90
CA SER A 31 -17.00 -20.84 9.74
C SER A 31 -18.20 -20.58 10.66
N VAL A 32 -19.43 -20.75 10.16
CA VAL A 32 -20.64 -20.67 10.99
C VAL A 32 -20.65 -21.77 12.04
N GLU A 33 -20.37 -23.02 11.66
CA GLU A 33 -20.30 -24.17 12.59
C GLU A 33 -19.20 -24.00 13.65
N ALA A 34 -18.08 -23.37 13.29
CA ALA A 34 -16.99 -23.02 14.21
C ALA A 34 -17.35 -21.87 15.16
N GLY A 35 -18.54 -21.29 15.07
CA GLY A 35 -19.06 -20.33 16.04
C GLY A 35 -18.89 -18.87 15.65
N ALA A 36 -18.66 -18.56 14.37
CA ALA A 36 -18.46 -17.19 13.90
C ALA A 36 -19.67 -16.28 14.23
N MET A 37 -20.89 -16.81 14.23
CA MET A 37 -22.09 -16.02 14.49
C MET A 37 -22.42 -15.88 15.99
N GLU A 38 -21.79 -16.71 16.81
CA GLU A 38 -21.90 -16.77 18.26
C GLU A 38 -20.90 -15.83 18.96
N GLY A 39 -19.97 -15.25 18.21
CA GLY A 39 -18.96 -14.32 18.71
C GLY A 39 -17.61 -14.97 19.03
N ARG A 40 -17.38 -16.23 18.65
CA ARG A 40 -16.05 -16.85 18.78
C ARG A 40 -15.06 -16.21 17.80
N ASN A 41 -13.81 -16.09 18.21
CA ASN A 41 -12.75 -15.65 17.30
C ASN A 41 -12.50 -16.75 16.27
N ILE A 42 -12.29 -16.39 15.01
CA ILE A 42 -12.10 -17.35 13.91
C ILE A 42 -10.90 -16.95 13.07
N ILE A 43 -10.07 -17.92 12.69
CA ILE A 43 -9.10 -17.79 11.62
C ILE A 43 -9.59 -18.63 10.44
N LEU A 44 -9.97 -17.97 9.36
CA LEU A 44 -10.44 -18.62 8.14
C LEU A 44 -9.31 -18.67 7.11
N CYS A 45 -8.71 -19.85 6.96
CA CYS A 45 -7.65 -20.14 6.00
C CYS A 45 -8.23 -20.88 4.79
N THR A 46 -8.42 -20.15 3.69
CA THR A 46 -8.94 -20.74 2.46
C THR A 46 -8.26 -20.14 1.23
N PRO A 47 -8.26 -20.84 0.08
CA PRO A 47 -7.86 -20.27 -1.19
C PRO A 47 -8.59 -18.96 -1.55
N THR A 48 -8.03 -18.24 -2.50
CA THR A 48 -8.68 -17.07 -3.12
C THR A 48 -9.95 -17.53 -3.86
N ALA A 49 -10.96 -16.65 -3.92
CA ALA A 49 -12.28 -16.91 -4.52
C ALA A 49 -13.24 -17.85 -3.74
N SER A 50 -12.83 -18.44 -2.61
CA SER A 50 -13.72 -19.26 -1.77
C SER A 50 -14.71 -18.46 -0.90
N GLY A 51 -14.78 -17.13 -1.10
CA GLY A 51 -15.79 -16.26 -0.48
C GLY A 51 -15.53 -15.93 0.99
N LYS A 52 -14.27 -15.74 1.40
CA LYS A 52 -13.85 -15.35 2.76
C LYS A 52 -14.61 -14.14 3.31
N THR A 53 -14.84 -13.13 2.46
CA THR A 53 -15.58 -11.92 2.86
C THR A 53 -17.00 -12.25 3.33
N ILE A 54 -17.75 -13.12 2.65
CA ILE A 54 -19.12 -13.48 3.08
C ILE A 54 -19.11 -14.13 4.46
N ALA A 55 -18.13 -15.00 4.77
CA ALA A 55 -18.02 -15.59 6.11
C ALA A 55 -17.82 -14.52 7.19
N ALA A 56 -16.98 -13.51 6.93
CA ALA A 56 -16.81 -12.37 7.83
C ALA A 56 -18.09 -11.53 7.94
N GLU A 57 -18.78 -11.28 6.82
CA GLU A 57 -20.02 -10.49 6.78
C GLU A 57 -21.12 -11.06 7.68
N LEU A 58 -21.23 -12.40 7.79
CA LEU A 58 -22.19 -13.05 8.68
C LEU A 58 -21.95 -12.68 10.15
N ALA A 59 -20.70 -12.75 10.60
CA ALA A 59 -20.30 -12.39 11.96
C ALA A 59 -20.40 -10.87 12.21
N MET A 60 -19.98 -10.05 11.24
CA MET A 60 -20.15 -8.60 11.27
C MET A 60 -21.63 -8.22 11.48
N MET A 61 -22.55 -8.88 10.77
CA MET A 61 -23.98 -8.60 10.93
C MET A 61 -24.48 -8.90 12.34
N LYS A 62 -24.00 -9.99 12.98
CA LYS A 62 -24.37 -10.28 14.38
C LYS A 62 -23.89 -9.22 15.36
N ALA A 63 -22.74 -8.59 15.11
CA ALA A 63 -22.29 -7.46 15.91
C ALA A 63 -23.19 -6.22 15.70
N LEU A 64 -23.54 -5.92 14.44
CA LEU A 64 -24.39 -4.79 14.07
C LEU A 64 -25.82 -4.91 14.62
N GLU A 65 -26.43 -6.10 14.58
CA GLU A 65 -27.75 -6.38 15.17
C GLU A 65 -27.79 -6.14 16.69
N LYS A 66 -26.64 -6.28 17.36
CA LYS A 66 -26.47 -5.98 18.79
C LYS A 66 -26.17 -4.50 19.05
N GLY A 67 -26.21 -3.64 18.03
CA GLY A 67 -25.84 -2.22 18.10
C GLY A 67 -24.35 -1.98 18.32
N ARG A 68 -23.49 -2.97 18.06
CA ARG A 68 -22.03 -2.85 18.18
C ARG A 68 -21.41 -2.48 16.84
N LYS A 69 -20.27 -1.78 16.90
CA LYS A 69 -19.54 -1.34 15.71
C LYS A 69 -18.70 -2.47 15.11
N VAL A 70 -18.37 -2.33 13.83
CA VAL A 70 -17.50 -3.21 13.07
C VAL A 70 -16.30 -2.45 12.52
N VAL A 71 -15.12 -3.03 12.67
CA VAL A 71 -13.86 -2.52 12.09
C VAL A 71 -13.33 -3.55 11.10
N TYR A 72 -13.19 -3.17 9.83
CA TYR A 72 -12.67 -4.03 8.78
C TYR A 72 -11.32 -3.48 8.28
N ILE A 73 -10.25 -4.22 8.56
CA ILE A 73 -8.87 -3.82 8.29
C ILE A 73 -8.39 -4.54 7.04
N VAL A 74 -7.78 -3.78 6.13
CA VAL A 74 -7.21 -4.29 4.88
C VAL A 74 -5.76 -3.82 4.71
N PRO A 75 -4.95 -4.53 3.89
CA PRO A 75 -3.53 -4.19 3.76
C PRO A 75 -3.26 -3.02 2.82
N LEU A 76 -4.16 -2.75 1.87
CA LEU A 76 -3.93 -1.78 0.81
C LEU A 76 -5.07 -0.77 0.70
N ARG A 77 -4.73 0.48 0.34
CA ARG A 77 -5.72 1.55 0.12
C ARG A 77 -6.72 1.21 -0.99
N ALA A 78 -6.27 0.50 -2.03
CA ALA A 78 -7.13 0.06 -3.13
C ALA A 78 -8.21 -0.93 -2.64
N LEU A 79 -7.79 -1.92 -1.84
CA LEU A 79 -8.69 -2.87 -1.19
C LEU A 79 -9.67 -2.18 -0.25
N ALA A 80 -9.23 -1.15 0.48
CA ALA A 80 -10.10 -0.41 1.39
C ALA A 80 -11.23 0.28 0.61
N TYR A 81 -10.88 0.89 -0.52
CA TYR A 81 -11.86 1.50 -1.40
C TYR A 81 -12.84 0.46 -1.95
N GLU A 82 -12.35 -0.65 -2.48
CA GLU A 82 -13.17 -1.76 -3.00
C GLU A 82 -14.15 -2.28 -1.94
N LYS A 83 -13.64 -2.65 -0.75
CA LYS A 83 -14.46 -3.16 0.36
C LYS A 83 -15.44 -2.13 0.89
N SER A 84 -15.04 -0.86 0.97
CA SER A 84 -15.96 0.21 1.38
C SER A 84 -17.12 0.38 0.39
N MET A 85 -16.87 0.24 -0.91
CA MET A 85 -17.92 0.30 -1.93
C MET A 85 -18.83 -0.93 -1.88
N GLU A 86 -18.25 -2.12 -1.69
CA GLU A 86 -18.99 -3.36 -1.48
C GLU A 86 -19.91 -3.26 -0.26
N PHE A 87 -19.42 -2.73 0.86
CA PHE A 87 -20.17 -2.61 2.11
C PHE A 87 -21.23 -1.52 2.11
N ARG A 88 -21.26 -0.59 1.14
CA ARG A 88 -22.37 0.37 1.02
C ARG A 88 -23.73 -0.31 0.83
N LYS A 89 -23.77 -1.58 0.43
CA LYS A 89 -25.00 -2.38 0.43
C LYS A 89 -25.71 -2.34 1.80
N TYR A 90 -24.97 -2.26 2.90
CA TYR A 90 -25.51 -2.18 4.27
C TYR A 90 -26.16 -0.85 4.64
N GLU A 91 -25.94 0.21 3.87
CA GLU A 91 -26.64 1.49 4.08
C GLU A 91 -28.15 1.32 3.84
N ARG A 92 -28.57 0.34 3.03
CA ARG A 92 -29.98 -0.02 2.83
C ARG A 92 -30.64 -0.60 4.08
N LEU A 93 -29.85 -1.14 5.02
CA LEU A 93 -30.30 -1.65 6.32
C LEU A 93 -30.18 -0.59 7.43
N GLY A 94 -29.84 0.65 7.08
CA GLY A 94 -29.69 1.75 8.02
C GLY A 94 -28.31 1.90 8.65
N TYR A 95 -27.31 1.09 8.26
CA TYR A 95 -25.96 1.19 8.80
C TYR A 95 -25.10 2.23 8.08
N ARG A 96 -24.26 2.95 8.83
CA ARG A 96 -23.34 3.95 8.30
C ARG A 96 -21.97 3.33 8.02
N VAL A 97 -21.56 3.37 6.75
CA VAL A 97 -20.25 2.87 6.31
C VAL A 97 -19.28 4.04 6.12
N LYS A 98 -18.07 3.93 6.71
CA LYS A 98 -17.00 4.93 6.56
C LYS A 98 -15.72 4.30 6.02
N LEU A 99 -15.06 5.02 5.13
CA LEU A 99 -13.74 4.69 4.59
C LEU A 99 -12.72 5.64 5.22
N GLU A 100 -11.73 5.10 5.92
CA GLU A 100 -10.61 5.87 6.45
C GLU A 100 -9.29 5.38 5.83
N VAL A 101 -8.76 6.17 4.91
CA VAL A 101 -7.47 5.92 4.24
C VAL A 101 -6.74 7.24 4.00
N GLY A 102 -5.40 7.22 4.00
CA GLY A 102 -4.60 8.39 3.64
C GLY A 102 -3.93 9.04 4.84
N ASP A 103 -4.20 10.33 5.08
CA ASP A 103 -3.47 11.19 6.03
C ASP A 103 -3.26 10.49 7.38
N LEU A 104 -2.01 10.30 7.78
CA LEU A 104 -1.65 9.57 8.98
C LEU A 104 -1.64 10.46 10.22
N ASP A 105 -1.76 11.79 10.09
CA ASP A 105 -1.87 12.70 11.23
C ASP A 105 -3.29 12.69 11.81
N SER A 106 -3.49 11.82 12.79
CA SER A 106 -4.78 11.64 13.46
C SER A 106 -5.14 12.81 14.39
N SER A 107 -4.21 13.73 14.71
CA SER A 107 -4.52 14.93 15.50
C SER A 107 -5.50 15.87 14.80
N LYS A 108 -5.59 15.78 13.47
CA LYS A 108 -6.50 16.59 12.63
C LYS A 108 -7.98 16.28 12.87
N TYR A 109 -8.29 15.11 13.45
CA TYR A 109 -9.67 14.76 13.80
C TYR A 109 -10.15 15.51 15.04
N LYS A 110 -11.07 16.45 14.81
CA LYS A 110 -11.72 17.20 15.90
C LYS A 110 -12.73 16.38 16.69
N LYS A 111 -13.44 15.44 16.03
CA LYS A 111 -14.48 14.58 16.63
C LYS A 111 -14.48 13.22 15.94
N ALA A 112 -14.97 12.20 16.66
CA ALA A 112 -15.23 10.89 16.07
C ALA A 112 -16.33 10.98 15.01
N PRO A 113 -16.14 10.41 13.81
CA PRO A 113 -17.22 10.26 12.85
C PRO A 113 -18.25 9.28 13.41
N GLU A 114 -19.50 9.52 13.05
CA GLU A 114 -20.53 8.52 13.27
C GLU A 114 -20.39 7.39 12.23
N PHE A 115 -20.19 6.17 12.71
CA PHE A 115 -20.10 4.97 11.89
C PHE A 115 -20.63 3.75 12.65
N ASP A 116 -21.13 2.79 11.88
CA ASP A 116 -21.45 1.44 12.34
C ASP A 116 -20.42 0.44 11.75
N ILE A 117 -19.93 0.70 10.53
CA ILE A 117 -18.85 -0.04 9.87
C ILE A 117 -17.76 0.94 9.44
N ILE A 118 -16.51 0.67 9.81
CA ILE A 118 -15.33 1.38 9.30
C ILE A 118 -14.44 0.43 8.51
N VAL A 119 -14.07 0.82 7.30
CA VAL A 119 -13.07 0.15 6.47
C VAL A 119 -11.82 1.00 6.44
N ALA A 120 -10.68 0.45 6.89
CA ALA A 120 -9.43 1.20 6.99
C ALA A 120 -8.21 0.34 6.61
N THR A 121 -7.11 0.99 6.20
CA THR A 121 -5.83 0.27 6.16
C THR A 121 -5.28 0.04 7.56
N ALA A 122 -4.41 -0.96 7.74
CA ALA A 122 -3.79 -1.25 9.03
C ALA A 122 -3.07 -0.03 9.62
N GLU A 123 -2.27 0.69 8.82
CA GLU A 123 -1.53 1.87 9.26
C GLU A 123 -2.48 3.00 9.67
N LYS A 124 -3.57 3.19 8.92
CA LYS A 124 -4.55 4.23 9.23
C LYS A 124 -5.33 3.91 10.50
N CYS A 125 -5.72 2.64 10.68
CA CYS A 125 -6.39 2.18 11.88
C CYS A 125 -5.49 2.30 13.11
N ASP A 126 -4.21 1.92 13.01
CA ASP A 126 -3.24 2.07 14.10
C ASP A 126 -2.99 3.55 14.44
N SER A 127 -2.83 4.42 13.44
CA SER A 127 -2.73 5.88 13.65
C SER A 127 -3.93 6.46 14.42
N ILE A 128 -5.16 6.05 14.09
CA ILE A 128 -6.36 6.48 14.82
C ILE A 128 -6.35 5.90 16.24
N LEU A 129 -6.03 4.61 16.40
CA LEU A 129 -6.05 3.94 17.70
C LEU A 129 -5.04 4.57 18.69
N ARG A 130 -3.90 5.06 18.19
CA ARG A 130 -2.87 5.75 19.00
C ARG A 130 -3.37 7.04 19.66
N SER A 131 -4.21 7.82 18.98
CA SER A 131 -4.58 9.17 19.44
C SER A 131 -6.06 9.34 19.78
N LYS A 132 -6.92 8.46 19.25
CA LYS A 132 -8.38 8.49 19.34
C LYS A 132 -8.96 7.10 19.63
N PRO A 133 -8.51 6.38 20.68
CA PRO A 133 -9.04 5.05 20.98
C PRO A 133 -10.56 5.06 21.18
N GLU A 134 -11.14 6.16 21.66
CA GLU A 134 -12.59 6.29 21.86
C GLU A 134 -13.45 6.06 20.60
N TRP A 135 -12.90 6.23 19.40
CA TRP A 135 -13.60 5.92 18.14
C TRP A 135 -14.09 4.48 18.11
N PHE A 136 -13.27 3.57 18.62
CA PHE A 136 -13.49 2.13 18.58
C PHE A 136 -14.19 1.60 19.83
N LYS A 137 -14.56 2.48 20.78
CA LYS A 137 -15.43 2.10 21.89
C LYS A 137 -16.76 1.57 21.34
N GLY A 138 -17.17 0.41 21.86
CA GLY A 138 -18.38 -0.29 21.40
C GLY A 138 -18.18 -1.19 20.17
N THR A 139 -16.95 -1.36 19.68
CA THR A 139 -16.65 -2.35 18.64
C THR A 139 -16.99 -3.75 19.15
N GLY A 140 -17.77 -4.50 18.37
CA GLY A 140 -18.14 -5.88 18.65
C GLY A 140 -17.41 -6.89 17.79
N CYS A 141 -16.95 -6.48 16.60
CA CYS A 141 -16.22 -7.33 15.67
C CYS A 141 -15.11 -6.52 14.98
N VAL A 142 -13.92 -7.10 14.92
CA VAL A 142 -12.79 -6.62 14.12
C VAL A 142 -12.36 -7.72 13.14
N VAL A 143 -12.25 -7.34 11.87
CA VAL A 143 -11.83 -8.24 10.80
C VAL A 143 -10.45 -7.82 10.32
N PHE A 144 -9.50 -8.74 10.33
CA PHE A 144 -8.17 -8.60 9.75
C PHE A 144 -8.14 -9.37 8.42
N ASP A 145 -8.30 -8.64 7.31
CA ASP A 145 -8.21 -9.22 5.98
C ASP A 145 -6.74 -9.46 5.60
N GLU A 146 -6.47 -10.58 4.92
CA GLU A 146 -5.12 -11.05 4.58
C GLU A 146 -4.15 -11.09 5.78
N ILE A 147 -4.60 -11.65 6.92
CA ILE A 147 -3.84 -11.65 8.19
C ILE A 147 -2.46 -12.34 8.10
N HIS A 148 -2.24 -13.23 7.13
CA HIS A 148 -0.92 -13.82 6.86
C HIS A 148 0.15 -12.77 6.51
N LEU A 149 -0.24 -11.56 6.12
CA LEU A 149 0.69 -10.45 5.89
C LEU A 149 1.43 -10.00 7.16
N ILE A 150 1.14 -10.58 8.34
CA ILE A 150 2.00 -10.53 9.53
C ILE A 150 3.45 -10.95 9.23
N ALA A 151 3.68 -11.83 8.25
CA ALA A 151 5.04 -12.21 7.81
C ALA A 151 5.70 -11.23 6.83
N SER A 152 5.03 -10.16 6.42
CA SER A 152 5.58 -9.17 5.48
C SER A 152 6.29 -8.01 6.19
N ASP A 153 6.96 -7.15 5.43
CA ASP A 153 7.55 -5.90 5.94
C ASP A 153 6.53 -4.98 6.65
N ARG A 154 5.24 -5.10 6.33
CA ARG A 154 4.15 -4.35 6.99
C ARG A 154 3.48 -5.12 8.12
N GLY A 155 3.89 -6.37 8.30
CA GLY A 155 3.37 -7.29 9.31
C GLY A 155 3.44 -6.79 10.75
N PRO A 156 4.49 -6.07 11.18
CA PRO A 156 4.55 -5.55 12.55
C PRO A 156 3.37 -4.64 12.91
N VAL A 157 2.87 -3.84 11.96
CA VAL A 157 1.70 -2.99 12.19
C VAL A 157 0.44 -3.85 12.38
N TYR A 158 0.25 -4.89 11.57
CA TYR A 158 -0.87 -5.84 11.72
C TYR A 158 -0.86 -6.51 13.09
N GLU A 159 0.30 -7.03 13.47
CA GLU A 159 0.50 -7.74 14.73
C GLU A 159 0.23 -6.84 15.94
N VAL A 160 0.83 -5.65 15.96
CA VAL A 160 0.63 -4.65 17.03
C VAL A 160 -0.83 -4.20 17.09
N LEU A 161 -1.46 -3.96 15.94
CA LEU A 161 -2.86 -3.55 15.88
C LEU A 161 -3.79 -4.63 16.45
N CYS A 162 -3.58 -5.89 16.07
CA CYS A 162 -4.35 -7.01 16.60
C CYS A 162 -4.20 -7.15 18.12
N SER A 163 -2.96 -7.08 18.60
CA SER A 163 -2.64 -7.12 20.04
C SER A 163 -3.31 -5.97 20.79
N ARG A 164 -3.27 -4.75 20.25
CA ARG A 164 -3.92 -3.58 20.85
C ARG A 164 -5.44 -3.71 20.91
N PHE A 165 -6.09 -4.18 19.85
CA PHE A 165 -7.54 -4.39 19.85
C PHE A 165 -7.95 -5.38 20.95
N ARG A 166 -7.25 -6.50 21.09
CA ARG A 166 -7.53 -7.51 22.12
C ARG A 166 -7.34 -6.98 23.54
N ASN A 167 -6.27 -6.20 23.76
CA ASN A 167 -5.99 -5.62 25.08
C ASN A 167 -6.95 -4.48 25.44
N LEU A 168 -7.29 -3.60 24.49
CA LEU A 168 -8.18 -2.45 24.73
C LEU A 168 -9.66 -2.84 24.77
N TYR A 169 -10.05 -3.86 24.01
CA TYR A 169 -11.45 -4.30 23.87
C TYR A 169 -11.54 -5.82 24.04
N PRO A 170 -11.43 -6.36 25.27
CA PRO A 170 -11.42 -7.81 25.49
C PRO A 170 -12.66 -8.55 24.98
N ASP A 171 -13.81 -7.87 24.91
CA ASP A 171 -15.08 -8.41 24.40
C ASP A 171 -15.21 -8.32 22.86
N VAL A 172 -14.17 -7.91 22.14
CA VAL A 172 -14.21 -7.82 20.68
C VAL A 172 -14.01 -9.20 20.07
N GLN A 173 -14.88 -9.57 19.14
CA GLN A 173 -14.66 -10.73 18.29
C GLN A 173 -13.60 -10.42 17.25
N VAL A 174 -12.60 -11.28 17.11
CA VAL A 174 -11.52 -11.19 16.11
C VAL A 174 -11.76 -12.21 15.00
N LEU A 175 -11.80 -11.74 13.76
CA LEU A 175 -11.87 -12.58 12.56
C LEU A 175 -10.61 -12.35 11.72
N GLY A 176 -9.77 -13.36 11.56
CA GLY A 176 -8.63 -13.34 10.64
C GLY A 176 -8.99 -14.03 9.33
N LEU A 177 -8.90 -13.33 8.21
CA LEU A 177 -9.07 -13.92 6.88
C LEU A 177 -7.70 -14.13 6.27
N SER A 178 -7.40 -15.37 5.86
CA SER A 178 -6.08 -15.72 5.36
C SER A 178 -6.13 -16.60 4.11
N ALA A 179 -5.09 -16.51 3.30
CA ALA A 179 -4.68 -17.63 2.45
C ALA A 179 -4.16 -18.80 3.32
N THR A 180 -4.02 -19.98 2.73
CA THR A 180 -3.49 -21.16 3.42
C THR A 180 -2.04 -20.90 3.86
N ILE A 181 -1.75 -21.15 5.13
CA ILE A 181 -0.43 -20.97 5.77
C ILE A 181 -0.05 -22.23 6.54
N GLY A 182 1.24 -22.49 6.73
CA GLY A 182 1.70 -23.75 7.32
C GLY A 182 1.42 -23.90 8.82
N ASN A 183 1.29 -22.79 9.57
CA ASN A 183 1.12 -22.74 11.03
C ASN A 183 -0.16 -21.98 11.44
N ALA A 184 -1.27 -22.23 10.76
CA ALA A 184 -2.55 -21.59 11.08
C ALA A 184 -2.99 -21.83 12.54
N ASP A 185 -2.70 -23.01 13.09
CA ASP A 185 -3.01 -23.37 14.48
C ASP A 185 -2.26 -22.48 15.48
N GLU A 186 -0.98 -22.16 15.24
CA GLU A 186 -0.21 -21.24 16.09
C GLU A 186 -0.79 -19.82 16.07
N LEU A 187 -1.26 -19.36 14.91
CA LEU A 187 -1.97 -18.08 14.80
C LEU A 187 -3.32 -18.11 15.54
N GLY A 188 -4.03 -19.24 15.47
CA GLY A 188 -5.27 -19.51 16.21
C GLY A 188 -5.06 -19.48 17.72
N ASP A 189 -4.05 -20.18 18.22
CA ASP A 189 -3.68 -20.23 19.62
C ASP A 189 -3.34 -18.83 20.16
N TRP A 190 -2.52 -18.07 19.44
CA TRP A 190 -2.22 -16.69 19.81
C TRP A 190 -3.50 -15.85 19.97
N LEU A 191 -4.42 -15.92 19.01
CA LEU A 191 -5.66 -15.12 18.96
C LEU A 191 -6.81 -15.70 19.78
N ASN A 192 -6.61 -16.86 20.41
CA ASN A 192 -7.66 -17.65 21.05
C ASN A 192 -8.85 -17.83 20.09
N ALA A 193 -8.55 -18.34 18.90
CA ALA A 193 -9.45 -18.42 17.76
C ALA A 193 -9.54 -19.84 17.21
N GLU A 194 -10.74 -20.24 16.83
CA GLU A 194 -10.97 -21.51 16.14
C GLU A 194 -10.44 -21.39 14.70
N VAL A 195 -9.61 -22.34 14.30
CA VAL A 195 -9.03 -22.36 12.95
C VAL A 195 -9.92 -23.17 12.01
N VAL A 196 -10.37 -22.52 10.94
CA VAL A 196 -11.16 -23.14 9.87
C VAL A 196 -10.30 -23.19 8.62
N MET A 197 -9.83 -24.39 8.29
CA MET A 197 -9.07 -24.64 7.07
C MET A 197 -9.93 -25.34 6.02
N SER A 198 -9.83 -24.91 4.77
CA SER A 198 -10.52 -25.55 3.66
C SER A 198 -9.83 -25.25 2.33
N GLU A 199 -9.47 -26.30 1.60
CA GLU A 199 -8.95 -26.24 0.22
C GLU A 199 -10.05 -26.13 -0.84
N TRP A 200 -11.34 -26.10 -0.43
CA TRP A 200 -12.45 -25.98 -1.35
C TRP A 200 -12.40 -24.68 -2.16
N ARG A 201 -12.68 -24.79 -3.46
CA ARG A 201 -12.81 -23.67 -4.40
C ARG A 201 -14.06 -23.84 -5.28
N PRO A 202 -14.65 -22.74 -5.77
CA PRO A 202 -15.87 -22.79 -6.58
C PRO A 202 -15.67 -23.36 -8.00
N VAL A 203 -14.43 -23.39 -8.50
CA VAL A 203 -14.06 -23.91 -9.82
C VAL A 203 -12.81 -24.75 -9.63
N ASP A 204 -12.77 -25.98 -10.14
CA ASP A 204 -11.62 -26.87 -9.94
C ASP A 204 -10.34 -26.30 -10.56
N LEU A 205 -9.19 -26.53 -9.93
CA LEU A 205 -7.88 -26.06 -10.41
C LEU A 205 -7.12 -27.20 -11.05
N THR A 206 -6.38 -26.91 -12.10
CA THR A 206 -5.35 -27.82 -12.58
C THR A 206 -4.07 -27.08 -12.82
N GLU A 207 -3.06 -27.51 -12.08
CA GLU A 207 -1.72 -26.99 -12.14
C GLU A 207 -0.90 -27.90 -13.06
N MET A 208 -0.12 -27.29 -13.94
CA MET A 208 0.74 -27.97 -14.91
C MET A 208 2.09 -27.25 -14.97
N VAL A 209 3.14 -27.99 -15.29
CA VAL A 209 4.45 -27.44 -15.58
C VAL A 209 4.80 -27.68 -17.04
N VAL A 210 5.44 -26.71 -17.69
CA VAL A 210 5.94 -26.84 -19.06
C VAL A 210 7.38 -26.35 -19.13
N VAL A 211 8.23 -27.07 -19.85
CA VAL A 211 9.62 -26.66 -20.07
C VAL A 211 9.70 -25.68 -21.24
N LYS A 212 10.39 -24.56 -21.05
CA LYS A 212 10.52 -23.46 -22.04
C LYS A 212 11.16 -23.89 -23.36
N SER A 213 11.94 -24.98 -23.39
CA SER A 213 12.50 -25.56 -24.61
C SER A 213 11.44 -26.19 -25.50
N ASP A 214 10.35 -26.69 -24.90
CA ASP A 214 9.37 -27.52 -25.57
C ASP A 214 8.19 -26.68 -26.06
N GLU A 215 7.75 -25.73 -25.24
CA GLU A 215 6.71 -24.77 -25.59
C GLU A 215 7.11 -23.33 -25.24
N ASP A 216 7.08 -22.44 -26.24
CA ASP A 216 7.31 -21.02 -26.03
C ASP A 216 6.07 -20.34 -25.41
N LEU A 217 6.28 -19.20 -24.75
CA LEU A 217 5.21 -18.45 -24.08
C LEU A 217 4.04 -18.09 -25.03
N VAL A 218 4.35 -17.81 -26.30
CA VAL A 218 3.31 -17.45 -27.28
C VAL A 218 2.41 -18.65 -27.58
N SER A 219 2.98 -19.85 -27.75
CA SER A 219 2.23 -21.10 -27.93
C SER A 219 1.32 -21.37 -26.73
N VAL A 220 1.89 -21.32 -25.52
CA VAL A 220 1.15 -21.57 -24.26
C VAL A 220 -0.03 -20.61 -24.14
N VAL A 221 0.19 -19.30 -24.34
CA VAL A 221 -0.88 -18.29 -24.24
C VAL A 221 -1.90 -18.45 -25.37
N ARG A 222 -1.48 -18.77 -26.59
CA ARG A 222 -2.41 -19.02 -27.71
C ARG A 222 -3.33 -20.20 -27.41
N ASN A 223 -2.80 -21.28 -26.84
CA ASN A 223 -3.61 -22.42 -26.40
C ASN A 223 -4.53 -22.04 -25.24
N ALA A 224 -4.04 -21.28 -24.26
CA ALA A 224 -4.84 -20.78 -23.14
C ALA A 224 -6.04 -19.94 -23.59
N LEU A 225 -5.88 -19.14 -24.65
CA LEU A 225 -6.95 -18.28 -25.17
C LEU A 225 -8.10 -19.03 -25.84
N LYS A 226 -7.95 -20.32 -26.19
CA LYS A 226 -9.08 -21.15 -26.65
C LYS A 226 -10.20 -21.23 -25.60
N GLY A 227 -9.87 -21.00 -24.33
CA GLY A 227 -10.82 -20.92 -23.24
C GLY A 227 -11.25 -19.49 -22.83
N GLY A 228 -10.80 -18.46 -23.54
CA GLY A 228 -11.31 -17.09 -23.39
C GLY A 228 -10.25 -16.06 -23.01
N GLN A 229 -9.70 -16.13 -21.80
CA GLN A 229 -8.78 -15.10 -21.28
C GLN A 229 -7.62 -15.72 -20.48
N ALA A 230 -6.45 -15.10 -20.56
CA ALA A 230 -5.24 -15.53 -19.88
C ALA A 230 -4.59 -14.41 -19.06
N MET A 231 -4.02 -14.76 -17.91
CA MET A 231 -3.19 -13.87 -17.11
C MET A 231 -1.78 -14.43 -17.03
N VAL A 232 -0.77 -13.63 -17.38
CA VAL A 232 0.63 -14.04 -17.42
C VAL A 232 1.40 -13.32 -16.31
N PHE A 233 1.89 -14.05 -15.32
CA PHE A 233 2.71 -13.50 -14.25
C PHE A 233 4.20 -13.53 -14.60
N VAL A 234 4.87 -12.40 -14.34
CA VAL A 234 6.31 -12.19 -14.55
C VAL A 234 6.92 -11.43 -13.38
N ASN A 235 8.23 -11.56 -13.19
CA ASN A 235 8.89 -11.07 -11.97
C ASN A 235 9.21 -9.55 -11.95
N SER A 236 9.07 -8.85 -13.07
CA SER A 236 9.45 -7.43 -13.16
C SER A 236 8.53 -6.64 -14.08
N ARG A 237 8.44 -5.33 -13.80
CA ARG A 237 7.60 -4.38 -14.55
C ARG A 237 8.00 -4.32 -16.02
N ARG A 238 9.31 -4.22 -16.28
CA ARG A 238 9.87 -4.22 -17.64
C ARG A 238 9.51 -5.51 -18.39
N SER A 239 9.55 -6.65 -17.71
CA SER A 239 9.12 -7.93 -18.28
C SER A 239 7.62 -7.91 -18.60
N ALA A 240 6.78 -7.37 -17.72
CA ALA A 240 5.32 -7.30 -17.94
C ALA A 240 4.97 -6.47 -19.17
N GLU A 241 5.58 -5.29 -19.30
CA GLU A 241 5.41 -4.43 -20.48
C GLU A 241 5.88 -5.14 -21.76
N ALA A 242 7.10 -5.71 -21.76
CA ALA A 242 7.67 -6.36 -22.93
C ALA A 242 6.88 -7.62 -23.35
N VAL A 243 6.38 -8.40 -22.38
CA VAL A 243 5.57 -9.60 -22.64
C VAL A 243 4.21 -9.21 -23.21
N ALA A 244 3.53 -8.20 -22.66
CA ALA A 244 2.27 -7.71 -23.21
C ALA A 244 2.44 -7.23 -24.67
N GLU A 245 3.47 -6.44 -24.95
CA GLU A 245 3.78 -5.96 -26.30
C GLU A 245 4.06 -7.10 -27.27
N ARG A 246 4.90 -8.07 -26.86
CA ARG A 246 5.22 -9.26 -27.66
C ARG A 246 3.97 -10.09 -27.96
N LEU A 247 3.14 -10.35 -26.95
CA LEU A 247 1.91 -11.13 -27.10
C LEU A 247 0.90 -10.42 -27.99
N GLY A 248 0.74 -9.10 -27.85
CA GLY A 248 -0.14 -8.30 -28.72
C GLY A 248 0.25 -8.38 -30.20
N ILE A 249 1.55 -8.42 -30.51
CA ILE A 249 2.04 -8.59 -31.88
C ILE A 249 1.83 -10.03 -32.39
N ALA A 250 2.14 -11.01 -31.55
CA ALA A 250 2.21 -12.41 -31.96
C ALA A 250 0.84 -13.14 -32.01
N LEU A 251 -0.12 -12.72 -31.19
CA LEU A 251 -1.42 -13.37 -31.09
C LEU A 251 -2.43 -12.86 -32.14
N LYS A 252 -2.26 -11.62 -32.63
CA LYS A 252 -3.13 -11.00 -33.64
C LYS A 252 -4.62 -11.15 -33.33
N LEU A 253 -5.01 -10.77 -32.11
CA LEU A 253 -6.38 -10.90 -31.63
C LEU A 253 -7.31 -9.92 -32.34
N GLU A 254 -8.50 -10.40 -32.73
CA GLU A 254 -9.54 -9.57 -33.32
C GLU A 254 -10.35 -8.90 -32.21
N VAL A 255 -10.05 -7.62 -31.93
CA VAL A 255 -10.75 -6.78 -30.95
C VAL A 255 -10.85 -5.33 -31.47
N ASP A 256 -11.85 -4.57 -31.01
CA ASP A 256 -11.90 -3.11 -31.19
C ASP A 256 -11.85 -2.41 -29.84
N ASN A 257 -10.64 -2.01 -29.45
CA ASN A 257 -10.36 -1.32 -28.19
C ASN A 257 -9.87 0.11 -28.43
N THR A 258 -10.21 0.72 -29.57
CA THR A 258 -9.77 2.09 -29.92
C THR A 258 -10.22 3.13 -28.90
N GLY A 259 -11.46 3.04 -28.42
CA GLY A 259 -11.98 3.90 -27.35
C GLY A 259 -11.25 3.72 -26.02
N LEU A 260 -11.04 2.47 -25.60
CA LEU A 260 -10.28 2.12 -24.39
C LEU A 260 -8.83 2.65 -24.46
N ALA A 261 -8.18 2.51 -25.61
CA ALA A 261 -6.83 3.00 -25.83
C ALA A 261 -6.75 4.53 -25.64
N GLY A 262 -7.73 5.28 -26.14
CA GLY A 262 -7.83 6.73 -25.91
C GLY A 262 -8.06 7.10 -24.44
N GLU A 263 -8.84 6.31 -23.70
CA GLU A 263 -9.02 6.51 -22.25
C GLU A 263 -7.72 6.28 -21.47
N ILE A 264 -7.02 5.19 -21.79
CA ILE A 264 -5.72 4.83 -21.19
C ILE A 264 -4.68 5.89 -21.48
N GLU A 265 -4.60 6.35 -22.74
CA GLU A 265 -3.63 7.35 -23.17
C GLU A 265 -3.88 8.69 -22.46
N SER A 266 -5.15 9.09 -22.32
CA SER A 266 -5.57 10.31 -21.61
C SER A 266 -5.67 10.16 -20.09
N ALA A 267 -5.13 9.08 -19.51
CA ALA A 267 -5.15 8.86 -18.07
C ALA A 267 -4.29 9.87 -17.30
N ILE A 268 -3.19 10.31 -17.91
CA ILE A 268 -2.28 11.35 -17.43
C ILE A 268 -2.23 12.45 -18.49
N ASN A 269 -2.10 13.71 -18.08
CA ASN A 269 -2.02 14.83 -19.02
C ASN A 269 -0.83 15.75 -18.69
N PRO A 270 0.20 15.82 -19.56
CA PRO A 270 0.30 15.12 -20.86
C PRO A 270 0.48 13.59 -20.71
N PRO A 271 0.07 12.78 -21.72
CA PRO A 271 0.35 11.35 -21.73
C PRO A 271 1.84 11.05 -21.69
N THR A 272 2.25 10.11 -20.83
CA THR A 272 3.63 9.61 -20.77
C THR A 272 3.87 8.53 -21.81
N ARG A 273 5.16 8.17 -22.04
CA ARG A 273 5.49 7.03 -22.92
C ARG A 273 4.83 5.72 -22.47
N GLN A 274 4.68 5.51 -21.17
CA GLN A 274 3.98 4.33 -20.64
C GLN A 274 2.48 4.32 -21.01
N CYS A 275 1.83 5.49 -21.05
CA CYS A 275 0.45 5.62 -21.48
C CYS A 275 0.27 5.13 -22.92
N SER A 276 1.13 5.60 -23.84
CA SER A 276 1.06 5.21 -25.25
C SER A 276 1.41 3.73 -25.46
N ARG A 277 2.36 3.18 -24.70
CA ARG A 277 2.69 1.73 -24.75
C ARG A 277 1.52 0.87 -24.30
N LEU A 278 0.87 1.22 -23.19
CA LEU A 278 -0.30 0.49 -22.69
C LEU A 278 -1.47 0.60 -23.66
N ALA A 279 -1.73 1.80 -24.21
CA ALA A 279 -2.76 2.02 -25.23
C ALA A 279 -2.50 1.18 -26.50
N SER A 280 -1.25 1.10 -26.96
CA SER A 280 -0.86 0.25 -28.11
C SER A 280 -1.11 -1.24 -27.83
N CYS A 281 -0.88 -1.71 -26.61
CA CYS A 281 -1.21 -3.07 -26.21
C CYS A 281 -2.73 -3.29 -26.22
N ALA A 282 -3.50 -2.33 -25.68
CA ALA A 282 -4.94 -2.43 -25.53
C ALA A 282 -5.65 -2.60 -26.89
N VAL A 283 -5.23 -1.84 -27.91
CA VAL A 283 -5.71 -2.00 -29.30
C VAL A 283 -5.51 -3.43 -29.84
N LYS A 284 -4.50 -4.15 -29.34
CA LYS A 284 -4.18 -5.53 -29.74
C LYS A 284 -4.80 -6.59 -28.81
N GLY A 285 -5.70 -6.19 -27.91
CA GLY A 285 -6.37 -7.10 -26.95
C GLY A 285 -5.48 -7.57 -25.81
N THR A 286 -4.35 -6.89 -25.56
CA THR A 286 -3.39 -7.22 -24.50
C THR A 286 -3.18 -6.03 -23.58
N ALA A 287 -2.73 -6.25 -22.35
CA ALA A 287 -2.33 -5.16 -21.45
C ALA A 287 -1.23 -5.63 -20.51
N PHE A 288 -0.45 -4.68 -19.98
CA PHE A 288 0.41 -4.94 -18.84
C PHE A 288 -0.19 -4.33 -17.56
N HIS A 289 0.06 -4.96 -16.40
CA HIS A 289 -0.44 -4.48 -15.11
C HIS A 289 0.62 -4.60 -14.01
N HIS A 290 0.94 -3.48 -13.36
CA HIS A 290 1.89 -3.45 -12.26
C HIS A 290 1.74 -2.15 -11.46
N ALA A 291 2.38 -2.09 -10.29
CA ALA A 291 2.38 -0.90 -9.42
C ALA A 291 2.92 0.39 -10.06
N GLY A 292 3.59 0.31 -11.21
CA GLY A 292 4.00 1.49 -11.99
C GLY A 292 2.86 2.25 -12.67
N LEU A 293 1.68 1.65 -12.85
CA LEU A 293 0.53 2.29 -13.51
C LEU A 293 -0.25 3.19 -12.55
N VAL A 294 -0.81 4.29 -13.06
CA VAL A 294 -1.73 5.13 -12.27
C VAL A 294 -3.09 4.46 -12.09
N ASN A 295 -3.84 4.86 -11.05
CA ASN A 295 -5.13 4.23 -10.70
C ASN A 295 -6.13 4.21 -11.86
N LYS A 296 -6.19 5.29 -12.65
CA LYS A 296 -7.09 5.38 -13.80
C LYS A 296 -6.76 4.35 -14.89
N GLN A 297 -5.48 4.09 -15.15
CA GLN A 297 -5.05 3.05 -16.09
C GLN A 297 -5.35 1.65 -15.55
N ARG A 298 -5.05 1.40 -14.27
CA ARG A 298 -5.34 0.11 -13.63
C ARG A 298 -6.82 -0.23 -13.68
N ALA A 299 -7.68 0.72 -13.29
CA ALA A 299 -9.13 0.55 -13.34
C ALA A 299 -9.64 0.27 -14.76
N ALA A 300 -9.17 1.03 -15.76
CA ALA A 300 -9.55 0.82 -17.16
C ALA A 300 -9.15 -0.58 -17.67
N VAL A 301 -7.93 -1.03 -17.37
CA VAL A 301 -7.44 -2.37 -17.75
C VAL A 301 -8.23 -3.48 -17.04
N GLU A 302 -8.48 -3.33 -15.75
CA GLU A 302 -9.22 -4.31 -14.94
C GLU A 302 -10.68 -4.44 -15.41
N GLU A 303 -11.35 -3.32 -15.68
CA GLU A 303 -12.73 -3.30 -16.16
C GLU A 303 -12.84 -3.90 -17.57
N ALA A 304 -11.94 -3.51 -18.48
CA ALA A 304 -11.88 -4.06 -19.83
C ALA A 304 -11.57 -5.56 -19.83
N PHE A 305 -10.73 -6.04 -18.90
CA PHE A 305 -10.51 -7.47 -18.73
C PHE A 305 -11.76 -8.17 -18.20
N LYS A 306 -12.48 -7.61 -17.22
CA LYS A 306 -13.76 -8.19 -16.75
C LYS A 306 -14.80 -8.29 -17.86
N LYS A 307 -14.85 -7.31 -18.77
CA LYS A 307 -15.75 -7.29 -19.93
C LYS A 307 -15.33 -8.24 -21.06
N GLY A 308 -14.07 -8.68 -21.05
CA GLY A 308 -13.51 -9.52 -22.10
C GLY A 308 -12.94 -8.74 -23.28
N ASP A 309 -12.83 -7.42 -23.20
CA ASP A 309 -12.25 -6.55 -24.24
C ASP A 309 -10.72 -6.75 -24.30
N ILE A 310 -10.08 -6.88 -23.14
CA ILE A 310 -8.70 -7.35 -23.01
C ILE A 310 -8.71 -8.86 -22.79
N LYS A 311 -8.00 -9.61 -23.64
CA LYS A 311 -7.91 -11.08 -23.58
C LYS A 311 -6.72 -11.57 -22.77
N VAL A 312 -5.62 -10.80 -22.77
CA VAL A 312 -4.39 -11.17 -22.05
C VAL A 312 -3.89 -10.01 -21.19
N ILE A 313 -3.64 -10.28 -19.92
CA ILE A 313 -2.88 -9.36 -19.04
C ILE A 313 -1.52 -9.99 -18.73
N ALA A 314 -0.44 -9.26 -18.93
CA ALA A 314 0.87 -9.58 -18.36
C ALA A 314 1.10 -8.74 -17.09
N ALA A 315 1.30 -9.37 -15.93
CA ALA A 315 1.33 -8.67 -14.65
C ALA A 315 2.48 -9.07 -13.75
N THR A 316 2.88 -8.15 -12.87
CA THR A 316 3.69 -8.48 -11.70
C THR A 316 2.82 -9.08 -10.58
N PRO A 317 3.39 -9.83 -9.61
CA PRO A 317 2.63 -10.44 -8.51
C PRO A 317 1.80 -9.46 -7.68
N THR A 318 2.04 -8.15 -7.77
CA THR A 318 1.18 -7.12 -7.18
C THR A 318 -0.28 -7.19 -7.63
N LEU A 319 -0.57 -7.74 -8.82
CA LEU A 319 -1.95 -7.98 -9.24
C LEU A 319 -2.54 -9.17 -8.48
N ALA A 320 -1.71 -10.12 -8.04
CA ALA A 320 -2.09 -11.28 -7.25
C ALA A 320 -2.66 -10.91 -5.88
N ALA A 321 -2.14 -9.81 -5.31
CA ALA A 321 -2.60 -9.24 -4.07
C ALA A 321 -3.64 -8.12 -4.34
N GLY A 322 -4.89 -8.34 -3.93
CA GLY A 322 -5.79 -7.25 -3.63
C GLY A 322 -6.67 -6.67 -4.76
N VAL A 323 -6.93 -7.44 -5.81
CA VAL A 323 -8.04 -7.17 -6.76
C VAL A 323 -8.71 -8.49 -7.15
N ASN A 324 -10.04 -8.57 -7.06
CA ASN A 324 -10.79 -9.74 -7.54
C ASN A 324 -10.88 -9.74 -9.08
N LEU A 325 -9.88 -10.33 -9.72
CA LEU A 325 -9.76 -10.43 -11.18
C LEU A 325 -9.36 -11.87 -11.59
N PRO A 326 -10.33 -12.80 -11.71
CA PRO A 326 -10.06 -14.16 -12.19
C PRO A 326 -9.90 -14.20 -13.71
N SER A 327 -9.13 -15.16 -14.20
CA SER A 327 -9.02 -15.52 -15.62
C SER A 327 -9.24 -17.02 -15.76
N ARG A 328 -9.62 -17.54 -16.94
CA ARG A 328 -9.73 -19.00 -17.09
C ARG A 328 -8.38 -19.67 -16.90
N THR A 329 -7.36 -19.10 -17.55
CA THR A 329 -5.99 -19.62 -17.49
C THR A 329 -5.06 -18.61 -16.85
N VAL A 330 -4.16 -19.09 -16.01
CA VAL A 330 -3.03 -18.34 -15.46
C VAL A 330 -1.74 -18.99 -15.96
N VAL A 331 -0.77 -18.19 -16.37
CA VAL A 331 0.54 -18.64 -16.82
C VAL A 331 1.61 -17.96 -15.97
N LEU A 332 2.39 -18.72 -15.21
CA LEU A 332 3.51 -18.20 -14.44
C LEU A 332 4.78 -18.38 -15.27
N ARG A 333 5.28 -17.29 -15.84
CA ARG A 333 6.50 -17.33 -16.68
C ARG A 333 7.77 -17.45 -15.84
N ASP A 334 7.76 -16.82 -14.66
CA ASP A 334 8.90 -16.68 -13.77
C ASP A 334 8.47 -17.08 -12.35
N VAL A 335 9.20 -18.02 -11.74
CA VAL A 335 9.07 -18.41 -10.31
C VAL A 335 10.27 -17.94 -9.48
N LYS A 336 11.16 -17.15 -10.08
CA LYS A 336 12.33 -16.55 -9.42
C LYS A 336 12.30 -15.03 -9.55
N ARG A 337 12.74 -14.33 -8.52
CA ARG A 337 12.90 -12.87 -8.50
C ARG A 337 14.23 -12.46 -7.88
N TYR A 338 14.67 -11.24 -8.17
CA TYR A 338 15.85 -10.68 -7.53
C TYR A 338 15.47 -10.12 -6.15
N THR A 339 16.16 -10.60 -5.12
CA THR A 339 16.09 -10.16 -3.73
C THR A 339 17.40 -9.46 -3.36
N ASN A 340 17.51 -8.97 -2.11
CA ASN A 340 18.73 -8.32 -1.63
C ASN A 340 19.94 -9.28 -1.59
N THR A 341 19.71 -10.59 -1.57
CA THR A 341 20.74 -11.63 -1.50
C THR A 341 21.04 -12.29 -2.85
N GLY A 342 20.29 -11.94 -3.90
CA GLY A 342 20.49 -12.48 -5.25
C GLY A 342 19.19 -12.93 -5.91
N MET A 343 19.27 -13.80 -6.91
CA MET A 343 18.07 -14.41 -7.48
C MET A 343 17.59 -15.53 -6.56
N ASP A 344 16.32 -15.47 -6.16
CA ASP A 344 15.69 -16.46 -5.28
C ASP A 344 14.31 -16.87 -5.81
N TYR A 345 13.82 -18.01 -5.34
CA TYR A 345 12.45 -18.46 -5.61
C TYR A 345 11.43 -17.58 -4.89
N ILE A 346 10.20 -17.54 -5.41
CA ILE A 346 9.08 -16.89 -4.72
C ILE A 346 8.51 -17.84 -3.66
N ASP A 347 7.79 -17.29 -2.69
CA ASP A 347 7.15 -18.11 -1.66
C ASP A 347 5.99 -18.93 -2.28
N VAL A 348 5.74 -20.13 -1.75
CA VAL A 348 4.61 -20.99 -2.09
C VAL A 348 3.29 -20.25 -1.88
N LEU A 349 3.19 -19.43 -0.84
CA LEU A 349 2.03 -18.56 -0.62
C LEU A 349 1.76 -17.62 -1.80
N GLU A 350 2.80 -16.96 -2.32
CA GLU A 350 2.70 -16.04 -3.47
C GLU A 350 2.35 -16.80 -4.75
N TYR A 351 2.96 -17.97 -4.96
CA TYR A 351 2.61 -18.90 -6.04
C TYR A 351 1.12 -19.27 -6.00
N LYS A 352 0.63 -19.74 -4.83
CA LYS A 352 -0.76 -20.18 -4.65
C LYS A 352 -1.76 -19.04 -4.82
N GLN A 353 -1.40 -17.81 -4.45
CA GLN A 353 -2.22 -16.61 -4.72
C GLN A 353 -2.34 -16.32 -6.23
N MET A 354 -1.27 -16.54 -7.00
CA MET A 354 -1.27 -16.34 -8.46
C MET A 354 -2.10 -17.40 -9.18
N VAL A 355 -1.81 -18.69 -8.97
CA VAL A 355 -2.54 -19.81 -9.60
C VAL A 355 -4.00 -19.86 -9.18
N GLY A 356 -4.31 -19.42 -7.94
CA GLY A 356 -5.67 -19.33 -7.43
C GLY A 356 -6.61 -18.41 -8.23
N ARG A 357 -6.06 -17.57 -9.12
CA ARG A 357 -6.84 -16.72 -10.04
C ARG A 357 -7.37 -17.45 -11.27
N ALA A 358 -6.90 -18.68 -11.50
CA ALA A 358 -7.37 -19.51 -12.60
C ALA A 358 -8.76 -20.09 -12.30
N GLY A 359 -9.68 -19.93 -13.25
CA GLY A 359 -11.08 -20.32 -13.17
C GLY A 359 -11.98 -19.15 -12.75
N ARG A 360 -12.86 -18.70 -13.65
CA ARG A 360 -13.86 -17.66 -13.36
C ARG A 360 -15.14 -18.31 -12.81
N PRO A 361 -15.54 -18.01 -11.56
CA PRO A 361 -16.79 -18.53 -11.01
C PRO A 361 -17.97 -18.24 -11.93
N ARG A 362 -18.85 -19.23 -12.15
CA ARG A 362 -20.04 -19.19 -13.03
C ARG A 362 -19.77 -19.22 -14.54
N TYR A 363 -18.52 -19.07 -15.00
CA TYR A 363 -18.19 -19.08 -16.44
C TYR A 363 -17.36 -20.28 -16.86
N ASP A 364 -16.45 -20.72 -15.99
CA ASP A 364 -15.56 -21.84 -16.27
C ASP A 364 -15.91 -23.04 -15.38
N ASP A 365 -15.85 -24.23 -15.98
CA ASP A 365 -15.92 -25.53 -15.34
C ASP A 365 -14.61 -25.90 -14.64
N ARG A 366 -13.48 -25.46 -15.21
CA ARG A 366 -12.13 -25.72 -14.71
C ARG A 366 -11.22 -24.54 -14.98
N GLY A 367 -10.41 -24.19 -13.99
CA GLY A 367 -9.29 -23.24 -14.10
C GLY A 367 -7.99 -23.97 -14.40
N ILE A 368 -7.14 -23.37 -15.25
CA ILE A 368 -5.85 -23.95 -15.63
C ILE A 368 -4.73 -23.00 -15.19
N ALA A 369 -3.74 -23.52 -14.48
CA ALA A 369 -2.52 -22.82 -14.11
C ALA A 369 -1.32 -23.52 -14.74
N ILE A 370 -0.53 -22.79 -15.54
CA ILE A 370 0.63 -23.33 -16.25
C ILE A 370 1.87 -22.61 -15.74
N THR A 371 2.84 -23.33 -15.19
CA THR A 371 4.11 -22.78 -14.73
C THR A 371 5.21 -23.13 -15.73
N MET A 372 5.97 -22.13 -16.18
CA MET A 372 7.02 -22.34 -17.18
C MET A 372 8.39 -22.53 -16.51
N ALA A 373 8.90 -23.76 -16.55
CA ALA A 373 10.23 -24.13 -16.09
C ALA A 373 11.30 -23.82 -17.15
N LYS A 374 12.52 -23.52 -16.71
CA LYS A 374 13.70 -23.32 -17.58
C LYS A 374 14.18 -24.63 -18.20
N ASP A 375 14.19 -25.70 -17.42
CA ASP A 375 14.67 -27.04 -17.72
C ASP A 375 13.88 -28.06 -16.87
N GLU A 376 14.12 -29.35 -17.10
CA GLU A 376 13.45 -30.45 -16.38
C GLU A 376 13.71 -30.42 -14.88
N ASP A 377 14.93 -30.07 -14.45
CA ASP A 377 15.26 -29.97 -13.02
C ASP A 377 14.42 -28.88 -12.33
N GLU A 378 14.25 -27.70 -12.97
CA GLU A 378 13.36 -26.67 -12.44
C GLU A 378 11.89 -27.10 -12.51
N ALA A 379 11.51 -27.97 -13.46
CA ALA A 379 10.15 -28.48 -13.56
C ALA A 379 9.82 -29.41 -12.39
N GLU A 380 10.69 -30.38 -12.09
CA GLU A 380 10.56 -31.27 -10.93
C GLU A 380 10.50 -30.47 -9.62
N TYR A 381 11.40 -29.48 -9.45
CA TYR A 381 11.35 -28.58 -8.31
C TYR A 381 10.00 -27.86 -8.19
N ILE A 382 9.45 -27.36 -9.31
CA ILE A 382 8.16 -26.66 -9.28
C ILE A 382 7.03 -27.60 -8.86
N GLU A 383 7.00 -28.83 -9.38
CA GLU A 383 5.99 -29.82 -9.02
C GLU A 383 6.05 -30.17 -7.53
N GLU A 384 7.23 -30.52 -7.04
CA GLU A 384 7.41 -30.92 -5.64
C GLU A 384 7.18 -29.76 -4.66
N HIS A 385 7.77 -28.59 -4.95
CA HIS A 385 7.79 -27.47 -4.01
C HIS A 385 6.50 -26.64 -4.04
N TYR A 386 5.94 -26.36 -5.22
CA TYR A 386 4.78 -25.47 -5.34
C TYR A 386 3.45 -26.19 -5.52
N ILE A 387 3.40 -27.23 -6.37
CA ILE A 387 2.14 -27.92 -6.67
C ILE A 387 1.78 -28.85 -5.52
N HIS A 388 2.71 -29.71 -5.12
CA HIS A 388 2.54 -30.72 -4.07
C HIS A 388 3.03 -30.25 -2.69
N GLY A 389 3.81 -29.17 -2.64
CA GLY A 389 4.33 -28.62 -1.40
C GLY A 389 3.28 -27.93 -0.54
N LYS A 390 3.67 -27.65 0.70
CA LYS A 390 2.83 -26.93 1.68
C LYS A 390 3.26 -25.46 1.74
N PRO A 391 2.31 -24.52 1.94
CA PRO A 391 2.65 -23.13 2.21
C PRO A 391 3.57 -22.99 3.43
N GLU A 392 4.43 -21.98 3.40
CA GLU A 392 5.38 -21.68 4.46
C GLU A 392 4.68 -21.34 5.78
N HIS A 393 5.41 -21.52 6.88
CA HIS A 393 5.05 -20.93 8.15
C HIS A 393 5.22 -19.40 8.10
N ILE A 394 4.31 -18.69 8.74
CA ILE A 394 4.44 -17.24 8.95
C ILE A 394 5.15 -16.97 10.28
N TYR A 395 6.09 -16.03 10.26
CA TYR A 395 6.84 -15.61 11.44
C TYR A 395 6.70 -14.11 11.64
N SER A 396 6.56 -13.71 12.90
CA SER A 396 6.57 -12.31 13.27
C SER A 396 7.84 -11.59 12.81
N GLN A 397 7.67 -10.38 12.29
CA GLN A 397 8.74 -9.45 11.91
C GLN A 397 8.97 -8.35 12.97
N LEU A 398 8.37 -8.46 14.18
CA LEU A 398 8.38 -7.40 15.19
C LEU A 398 9.75 -7.21 15.85
N GLY A 399 10.52 -8.28 16.03
CA GLY A 399 11.71 -8.36 16.90
C GLY A 399 12.97 -7.66 16.42
N VAL A 400 12.87 -6.69 15.51
CA VAL A 400 14.02 -5.93 14.99
C VAL A 400 14.01 -4.49 15.51
N HIS A 401 15.21 -3.94 15.76
CA HIS A 401 15.38 -2.64 16.42
C HIS A 401 14.55 -1.49 15.81
N PRO A 402 14.56 -1.24 14.48
CA PRO A 402 13.78 -0.13 13.91
C PRO A 402 12.27 -0.25 14.16
N VAL A 403 11.76 -1.47 14.09
CA VAL A 403 10.34 -1.78 14.29
C VAL A 403 9.95 -1.61 15.76
N LEU A 404 10.77 -2.15 16.68
CA LEU A 404 10.57 -1.99 18.12
C LEU A 404 10.63 -0.52 18.53
N ARG A 405 11.55 0.26 17.97
CA ARG A 405 11.66 1.71 18.21
C ARG A 405 10.39 2.45 17.87
N PHE A 406 9.86 2.22 16.66
CA PHE A 406 8.63 2.82 16.20
C PHE A 406 7.43 2.47 17.10
N HIS A 407 7.26 1.19 17.44
CA HIS A 407 6.12 0.74 18.23
C HIS A 407 6.25 1.02 19.74
N THR A 408 7.47 1.09 20.27
CA THR A 408 7.73 1.48 21.67
C THR A 408 7.32 2.93 21.91
N LEU A 409 7.78 3.86 21.07
CA LEU A 409 7.34 5.26 21.17
C LEU A 409 5.82 5.35 21.06
N ALA A 410 5.22 4.68 20.08
CA ALA A 410 3.77 4.70 19.88
C ALA A 410 3.00 4.18 21.10
N SER A 411 3.51 3.13 21.76
CA SER A 411 2.89 2.53 22.94
C SER A 411 2.92 3.48 24.15
N ILE A 412 4.05 4.17 24.36
CA ILE A 412 4.21 5.15 25.44
C ILE A 412 3.41 6.43 25.14
N ALA A 413 3.49 6.93 23.91
CA ALA A 413 2.83 8.17 23.46
C ALA A 413 1.30 8.09 23.50
N SER A 414 0.73 6.93 23.17
CA SER A 414 -0.71 6.67 23.31
C SER A 414 -1.15 6.44 24.76
N GLY A 415 -0.20 6.34 25.70
CA GLY A 415 -0.45 6.00 27.09
C GLY A 415 -0.88 4.55 27.32
N PHE A 416 -0.76 3.69 26.30
CA PHE A 416 -1.07 2.27 26.35
C PHE A 416 -0.13 1.53 27.30
N THR A 417 1.17 1.88 27.29
CA THR A 417 2.16 1.42 28.27
C THR A 417 2.76 2.60 29.01
N ARG A 418 3.04 2.45 30.31
CA ARG A 418 3.60 3.51 31.16
C ARG A 418 4.82 3.11 31.96
N THR A 419 5.27 1.87 31.85
CA THR A 419 6.45 1.33 32.54
C THR A 419 7.17 0.36 31.61
N GLN A 420 8.44 0.08 31.91
CA GLN A 420 9.21 -0.97 31.20
C GLN A 420 8.50 -2.33 31.28
N ASP A 421 8.00 -2.71 32.46
CA ASP A 421 7.29 -3.98 32.65
C ASP A 421 6.00 -4.06 31.82
N ALA A 422 5.24 -2.96 31.72
CA ALA A 422 4.04 -2.92 30.90
C ALA A 422 4.37 -3.02 29.41
N LEU A 423 5.49 -2.44 28.96
CA LEU A 423 5.97 -2.57 27.59
C LEU A 423 6.36 -4.03 27.28
N ILE A 424 7.10 -4.67 28.19
CA ILE A 424 7.48 -6.08 28.07
C ILE A 424 6.22 -6.97 28.02
N GLU A 425 5.24 -6.72 28.89
CA GLU A 425 3.99 -7.47 28.90
C GLU A 425 3.18 -7.26 27.61
N PHE A 426 3.18 -6.04 27.05
CA PHE A 426 2.57 -5.80 25.77
C PHE A 426 3.23 -6.62 24.65
N ILE A 427 4.57 -6.60 24.57
CA ILE A 427 5.31 -7.38 23.57
C ILE A 427 5.08 -8.89 23.76
N ARG A 428 4.95 -9.35 25.01
CA ARG A 428 4.59 -10.74 25.33
C ARG A 428 3.22 -11.13 24.79
N SER A 429 2.28 -10.18 24.70
CA SER A 429 0.94 -10.41 24.15
C SER A 429 0.88 -10.43 22.61
N THR A 430 1.96 -10.06 21.91
CA THR A 430 1.99 -10.04 20.44
C THR A 430 2.32 -11.42 19.87
N PHE A 431 2.19 -11.58 18.55
CA PHE A 431 2.53 -12.85 17.88
C PHE A 431 4.01 -13.19 18.06
N PHE A 432 4.90 -12.21 18.01
CA PHE A 432 6.31 -12.35 18.37
C PHE A 432 6.48 -12.94 19.77
N GLY A 433 5.81 -12.34 20.77
CA GLY A 433 5.85 -12.81 22.15
C GLY A 433 5.31 -14.23 22.31
N HIS A 434 4.30 -14.60 21.53
CA HIS A 434 3.77 -15.95 21.49
C HIS A 434 4.77 -16.96 20.89
N GLN A 435 5.37 -16.65 19.74
CA GLN A 435 6.28 -17.56 19.03
C GLN A 435 7.63 -17.73 19.73
N TYR A 436 8.22 -16.64 20.22
CA TYR A 436 9.61 -16.63 20.71
C TYR A 436 9.73 -16.42 22.22
N GLY A 437 8.65 -15.99 22.88
CA GLY A 437 8.70 -15.45 24.23
C GLY A 437 9.39 -14.09 24.29
N VAL A 438 9.47 -13.53 25.49
CA VAL A 438 10.30 -12.35 25.78
C VAL A 438 11.49 -12.78 26.62
N LYS A 439 12.64 -12.99 25.96
CA LYS A 439 13.90 -13.41 26.58
C LYS A 439 14.73 -12.19 26.99
N ALA A 440 15.78 -12.42 27.78
CA ALA A 440 16.68 -11.36 28.29
C ALA A 440 17.22 -10.43 27.20
N ASP A 441 17.57 -10.96 26.01
CA ASP A 441 18.10 -10.16 24.90
C ASP A 441 17.05 -9.17 24.36
N LEU A 442 15.78 -9.58 24.26
CA LEU A 442 14.70 -8.68 23.83
C LEU A 442 14.39 -7.64 24.90
N GLU A 443 14.40 -8.01 26.18
CA GLU A 443 14.23 -7.04 27.27
C GLU A 443 15.36 -6.00 27.27
N ALA A 444 16.60 -6.43 27.04
CA ALA A 444 17.74 -5.53 26.89
C ALA A 444 17.57 -4.60 25.68
N LEU A 445 17.11 -5.13 24.54
CA LEU A 445 16.82 -4.34 23.35
C LEU A 445 15.70 -3.31 23.57
N LEU A 446 14.61 -3.67 24.25
CA LEU A 446 13.52 -2.74 24.59
C LEU A 446 14.01 -1.64 25.54
N ARG A 447 14.87 -1.97 26.51
CA ARG A 447 15.49 -0.99 27.40
C ARG A 447 16.43 -0.06 26.63
N GLN A 448 17.23 -0.59 25.71
CA GLN A 448 18.09 0.21 24.83
C GLN A 448 17.24 1.18 24.01
N VAL A 449 16.19 0.70 23.34
CA VAL A 449 15.27 1.52 22.56
C VAL A 449 14.64 2.62 23.41
N ALA A 450 14.18 2.30 24.62
CA ALA A 450 13.64 3.31 25.53
C ALA A 450 14.72 4.35 25.92
N GLY A 451 15.96 3.91 26.16
CA GLY A 451 17.11 4.78 26.40
C GLY A 451 17.36 5.76 25.26
N GLU A 452 17.40 5.28 24.02
CA GLU A 452 17.53 6.13 22.83
C GLU A 452 16.40 7.18 22.74
N LEU A 453 15.14 6.77 23.00
CA LEU A 453 14.01 7.68 22.99
C LEU A 453 14.06 8.73 24.12
N ILE A 454 14.70 8.42 25.26
CA ILE A 454 14.98 9.38 26.33
C ILE A 454 16.07 10.35 25.89
N GLU A 455 17.17 9.84 25.35
CA GLU A 455 18.29 10.64 24.84
C GLU A 455 17.83 11.63 23.75
N TRP A 456 16.92 11.21 22.88
CA TRP A 456 16.34 12.05 21.83
C TRP A 456 15.20 12.95 22.32
N ASN A 457 14.91 12.97 23.62
CA ASN A 457 13.86 13.78 24.25
C ASN A 457 12.44 13.52 23.68
N PHE A 458 12.15 12.28 23.25
CA PHE A 458 10.81 11.86 22.85
C PHE A 458 10.02 11.25 24.00
N ILE A 459 10.70 10.65 24.97
CA ILE A 459 10.12 10.22 26.23
C ILE A 459 10.97 10.74 27.40
N ARG A 460 10.41 10.71 28.60
CA ARG A 460 11.09 11.03 29.86
C ARG A 460 10.79 9.94 30.89
N GLU A 461 11.75 9.69 31.76
CA GLU A 461 11.62 8.74 32.86
C GLU A 461 11.43 9.49 34.17
N GLU A 462 10.36 9.16 34.90
CA GLU A 462 10.06 9.67 36.24
C GLU A 462 9.92 8.48 37.20
N GLY A 463 11.02 8.14 37.88
CA GLY A 463 11.10 6.93 38.69
C GLY A 463 10.99 5.69 37.80
N ARG A 464 9.90 4.91 37.92
CA ARG A 464 9.63 3.74 37.08
C ARG A 464 8.73 4.03 35.88
N PHE A 465 8.19 5.25 35.81
CA PHE A 465 7.19 5.61 34.81
C PHE A 465 7.85 6.26 33.59
N LEU A 466 7.39 5.83 32.42
CA LEU A 466 7.78 6.40 31.13
C LEU A 466 6.65 7.30 30.65
N HIS A 467 6.97 8.55 30.38
CA HIS A 467 6.03 9.54 29.89
C HIS A 467 6.48 10.08 28.53
N PRO A 468 5.58 10.25 27.56
CA PRO A 468 5.95 10.93 26.32
C PRO A 468 6.19 12.42 26.59
N THR A 469 7.15 13.01 25.87
CA THR A 469 7.24 14.46 25.74
C THR A 469 6.22 14.96 24.71
N GLU A 470 5.98 16.28 24.63
CA GLU A 470 5.14 16.84 23.56
C GLU A 470 5.71 16.52 22.17
N LEU A 471 7.04 16.49 22.05
CA LEU A 471 7.73 16.16 20.82
C LEU A 471 7.52 14.68 20.46
N GLY A 472 7.75 13.75 21.39
CA GLY A 472 7.55 12.32 21.12
C GLY A 472 6.10 11.94 20.85
N LYS A 473 5.15 12.62 21.52
CA LYS A 473 3.73 12.50 21.19
C LYS A 473 3.47 12.94 19.75
N ARG A 474 4.04 14.06 19.32
CA ARG A 474 3.88 14.57 17.96
C ARG A 474 4.50 13.64 16.91
N VAL A 475 5.68 13.08 17.17
CA VAL A 475 6.31 12.05 16.32
C VAL A 475 5.38 10.85 16.13
N SER A 476 4.80 10.34 17.22
CA SER A 476 3.85 9.23 17.16
C SER A 476 2.55 9.57 16.40
N GLU A 477 2.02 10.78 16.56
CA GLU A 477 0.82 11.25 15.85
C GLU A 477 1.07 11.45 14.35
N LEU A 478 2.26 11.92 13.97
CA LEU A 478 2.68 12.09 12.57
C LEU A 478 2.97 10.76 11.87
N TYR A 479 3.10 9.67 12.64
CA TYR A 479 3.38 8.30 12.18
C TYR A 479 4.75 8.14 11.48
N ILE A 480 5.72 8.98 11.84
CA ILE A 480 7.09 8.91 11.33
C ILE A 480 7.99 8.08 12.28
N ASP A 481 9.06 7.51 11.75
CA ASP A 481 10.06 6.82 12.57
C ASP A 481 10.75 7.81 13.53
N PRO A 482 10.91 7.45 14.82
CA PRO A 482 11.66 8.28 15.77
C PRO A 482 13.06 8.66 15.29
N LEU A 483 13.77 7.78 14.58
CA LEU A 483 15.09 8.09 14.03
C LEU A 483 15.01 9.17 12.94
N THR A 484 14.03 9.10 12.05
CA THR A 484 13.77 10.15 11.05
C THR A 484 13.53 11.50 11.74
N ALA A 485 12.68 11.52 12.77
CA ALA A 485 12.39 12.73 13.53
C ALA A 485 13.65 13.30 14.23
N HIS A 486 14.45 12.44 14.85
CA HIS A 486 15.69 12.83 15.52
C HIS A 486 16.69 13.44 14.54
N ASN A 487 16.99 12.72 13.45
CA ASN A 487 17.94 13.15 12.44
C ASN A 487 17.53 14.47 11.80
N TYR A 488 16.23 14.65 11.48
CA TYR A 488 15.73 15.92 10.97
C TYR A 488 16.03 17.09 11.91
N LEU A 489 15.70 16.95 13.19
CA LEU A 489 15.90 18.02 14.16
C LEU A 489 17.38 18.37 14.33
N ASP A 490 18.28 17.39 14.30
CA ASP A 490 19.72 17.64 14.45
C ASP A 490 20.36 18.21 13.19
N LEU A 491 19.96 17.74 12.01
CA LEU A 491 20.41 18.30 10.73
C LEU A 491 19.90 19.74 10.54
N PHE A 492 18.64 20.05 10.89
CA PHE A 492 18.13 21.42 10.80
C PHE A 492 18.79 22.39 11.79
N LYS A 493 19.25 21.92 12.96
CA LYS A 493 20.08 22.73 13.88
C LYS A 493 21.47 23.00 13.29
N THR A 494 21.98 22.08 12.49
CA THR A 494 23.32 22.22 11.87
C THR A 494 23.28 23.15 10.65
N ALA A 495 22.17 23.16 9.93
CA ALA A 495 21.94 23.94 8.70
C ALA A 495 21.46 25.38 8.95
N GLU A 496 21.96 26.08 9.99
CA GLU A 496 21.45 27.41 10.38
C GLU A 496 21.70 28.53 9.34
N ASP A 497 22.69 28.37 8.45
CA ASP A 497 23.01 29.32 7.39
C ASP A 497 21.96 29.35 6.25
N GLU A 498 22.04 30.38 5.39
CA GLU A 498 21.03 30.62 4.35
C GLU A 498 21.13 29.66 3.17
N GLU A 499 22.35 29.33 2.77
CA GLU A 499 22.63 28.53 1.57
C GLU A 499 22.15 27.09 1.75
N ARG A 500 22.36 26.49 2.92
CA ARG A 500 21.87 25.14 3.25
C ARG A 500 20.36 25.02 3.44
N MET A 501 19.67 26.15 3.57
CA MET A 501 18.21 26.23 3.70
C MET A 501 17.51 26.50 2.36
N GLU A 502 18.27 26.51 1.26
CA GLU A 502 17.74 26.47 -0.09
C GLU A 502 17.26 25.05 -0.46
N PRO A 503 16.48 24.88 -1.55
CA PRO A 503 15.75 23.64 -1.80
C PRO A 503 16.61 22.37 -1.82
N LEU A 504 17.81 22.41 -2.39
CA LEU A 504 18.68 21.24 -2.47
C LEU A 504 19.16 20.78 -1.10
N GLY A 505 19.62 21.69 -0.24
CA GLY A 505 20.03 21.38 1.13
C GLY A 505 18.89 20.82 1.97
N LEU A 506 17.69 21.41 1.86
CA LEU A 506 16.50 20.85 2.51
C LEU A 506 16.17 19.45 1.98
N LEU A 507 16.19 19.24 0.67
CA LEU A 507 15.90 17.93 0.07
C LEU A 507 16.93 16.87 0.47
N GLU A 508 18.19 17.26 0.63
CA GLU A 508 19.26 16.40 1.13
C GLU A 508 18.98 15.95 2.57
N ILE A 509 18.60 16.87 3.46
CA ILE A 509 18.13 16.53 4.82
C ILE A 509 16.93 15.59 4.74
N MET A 510 15.91 15.97 3.96
CA MET A 510 14.66 15.22 3.90
C MET A 510 14.84 13.78 3.38
N CYS A 511 15.81 13.56 2.48
CA CYS A 511 16.15 12.23 1.97
C CYS A 511 16.90 11.33 2.97
N ASP A 512 17.20 11.84 4.17
CA ASP A 512 17.72 11.02 5.26
C ASP A 512 16.69 10.07 5.89
N ALA A 513 15.40 10.36 5.70
CA ALA A 513 14.30 9.57 6.26
C ALA A 513 14.37 8.08 5.90
N VAL A 514 14.08 7.24 6.88
CA VAL A 514 13.91 5.78 6.73
C VAL A 514 12.77 5.46 5.75
N GLU A 515 11.75 6.31 5.69
CA GLU A 515 10.54 6.16 4.87
C GLU A 515 10.76 6.48 3.38
N ILE A 516 11.93 7.02 3.00
CA ILE A 516 12.29 7.28 1.61
C ILE A 516 13.13 6.13 1.07
N THR A 517 12.57 5.39 0.11
CA THR A 517 13.36 4.42 -0.68
C THR A 517 14.31 5.18 -1.61
N LYS A 518 15.58 5.27 -1.21
CA LYS A 518 16.63 5.98 -1.95
C LYS A 518 16.88 5.32 -3.32
N LEU A 519 17.35 6.13 -4.27
CA LEU A 519 17.73 5.66 -5.59
C LEU A 519 19.11 5.03 -5.54
N PRO A 520 19.27 3.77 -5.99
CA PRO A 520 20.59 3.17 -6.09
C PRO A 520 21.41 3.90 -7.16
N ILE A 521 22.69 4.10 -6.87
CA ILE A 521 23.68 4.59 -7.82
C ILE A 521 24.07 3.46 -8.78
N ARG A 522 24.25 3.80 -10.05
CA ARG A 522 24.86 2.92 -11.06
C ARG A 522 26.34 3.29 -11.20
N SER A 523 27.21 2.31 -11.40
CA SER A 523 28.66 2.55 -11.47
C SER A 523 29.09 3.57 -12.55
N LYS A 524 28.28 3.78 -13.60
CA LYS A 524 28.58 4.75 -14.68
C LYS A 524 28.23 6.20 -14.37
N GLU A 525 27.42 6.47 -13.34
CA GLU A 525 26.97 7.81 -12.96
C GLU A 525 27.63 8.32 -11.67
N GLU A 526 28.28 7.43 -10.90
CA GLU A 526 28.89 7.75 -9.61
C GLU A 526 29.86 8.94 -9.66
N SER A 527 30.82 8.92 -10.59
CA SER A 527 31.81 10.01 -10.72
C SER A 527 31.15 11.37 -11.01
N LYS A 528 30.09 11.39 -11.82
CA LYS A 528 29.36 12.62 -12.14
C LYS A 528 28.55 13.14 -10.95
N LEU A 529 28.02 12.23 -10.14
CA LEU A 529 27.30 12.60 -8.92
C LEU A 529 28.24 13.18 -7.87
N TRP A 530 29.45 12.64 -7.72
CA TRP A 530 30.48 13.23 -6.87
C TRP A 530 30.91 14.61 -7.35
N GLU A 531 31.21 14.76 -8.64
CA GLU A 531 31.55 16.06 -9.24
C GLU A 531 30.47 17.10 -8.93
N LYS A 532 29.20 16.76 -9.19
CA LYS A 532 28.06 17.63 -8.87
C LYS A 532 27.93 17.90 -7.37
N ALA A 533 28.18 16.91 -6.50
CA ALA A 533 28.11 17.12 -5.06
C ALA A 533 29.16 18.12 -4.57
N TYR A 534 30.40 18.04 -5.06
CA TYR A 534 31.46 19.00 -4.76
C TYR A 534 31.15 20.40 -5.34
N GLU A 535 30.52 20.48 -6.50
CA GLU A 535 30.10 21.76 -7.09
C GLU A 535 29.08 22.53 -6.24
N VAL A 536 28.25 21.81 -5.46
CA VAL A 536 27.16 22.38 -4.65
C VAL A 536 27.37 22.17 -3.14
N GLU A 537 28.61 21.89 -2.73
CA GLU A 537 28.97 21.56 -1.34
C GLU A 537 28.50 22.63 -0.34
N ASP A 538 28.50 23.89 -0.73
CA ASP A 538 28.01 25.05 0.03
C ASP A 538 26.53 24.95 0.41
N GLN A 539 25.72 24.32 -0.45
CA GLN A 539 24.29 24.09 -0.22
C GLN A 539 24.01 22.82 0.60
N LEU A 540 25.01 21.96 0.81
CA LEU A 540 24.84 20.69 1.50
C LEU A 540 25.10 20.84 2.99
N VAL A 541 24.37 20.05 3.78
CA VAL A 541 24.49 20.05 5.25
C VAL A 541 25.62 19.17 5.70
N ARG A 542 25.88 18.08 4.98
CA ARG A 542 26.95 17.14 5.28
C ARG A 542 28.25 17.60 4.63
N ASP A 543 29.32 17.57 5.41
CA ASP A 543 30.69 17.85 4.97
C ASP A 543 31.21 16.71 4.07
N LEU A 544 31.65 17.04 2.85
CA LEU A 544 32.16 16.08 1.88
C LEU A 544 33.67 15.79 2.07
N GLY A 545 34.37 16.58 2.88
CA GLY A 545 35.82 16.51 3.10
C GLY A 545 36.25 15.69 4.32
N GLY A 546 35.33 15.26 5.17
CA GLY A 546 35.61 14.50 6.40
C GLY A 546 35.66 12.97 6.22
N PHE A 547 36.25 12.26 7.19
CA PHE A 547 36.18 10.78 7.33
C PHE A 547 34.76 10.23 7.56
N GLY A 548 33.71 11.06 7.41
CA GLY A 548 32.34 10.82 7.86
C GLY A 548 31.29 10.66 6.75
N LEU A 549 31.69 10.55 5.48
CA LEU A 549 30.73 10.17 4.44
C LEU A 549 30.24 8.75 4.69
N ASP A 550 28.95 8.60 5.01
CA ASP A 550 28.35 7.27 4.96
C ASP A 550 28.32 6.76 3.52
N TYR A 551 28.41 5.44 3.36
CA TYR A 551 28.37 4.78 2.05
C TYR A 551 27.08 5.05 1.25
N ASP A 552 26.07 5.69 1.88
CA ASP A 552 24.74 5.92 1.33
C ASP A 552 24.51 7.39 0.90
N PHE A 553 25.49 8.28 1.12
CA PHE A 553 25.37 9.70 0.83
C PHE A 553 24.94 9.96 -0.61
N LEU A 554 25.60 9.34 -1.58
CA LEU A 554 25.27 9.53 -2.98
C LEU A 554 23.88 9.00 -3.37
N ASN A 555 23.36 7.96 -2.70
CA ASN A 555 22.01 7.47 -2.95
C ASN A 555 20.99 8.51 -2.45
N ARG A 556 21.24 9.12 -1.28
CA ARG A 556 20.44 10.25 -0.77
C ARG A 556 20.52 11.45 -1.71
N PHE A 557 21.73 11.85 -2.09
CA PHE A 557 21.96 13.00 -2.96
C PHE A 557 21.28 12.83 -4.31
N LYS A 558 21.45 11.68 -4.97
CA LYS A 558 20.74 11.34 -6.21
C LYS A 558 19.21 11.40 -6.04
N THR A 559 18.70 10.98 -4.89
CA THR A 559 17.27 11.05 -4.58
C THR A 559 16.81 12.51 -4.37
N ALA A 560 17.62 13.34 -3.72
CA ALA A 560 17.36 14.77 -3.56
C ALA A 560 17.32 15.48 -4.93
N LEU A 561 18.23 15.16 -5.84
CA LEU A 561 18.24 15.69 -7.20
C LEU A 561 16.95 15.35 -7.98
N LEU A 562 16.39 14.15 -7.81
CA LEU A 562 15.10 13.81 -8.41
C LEU A 562 13.98 14.75 -7.93
N PHE A 563 13.94 15.04 -6.63
CA PHE A 563 12.95 15.96 -6.07
C PHE A 563 13.23 17.41 -6.48
N GLU A 564 14.49 17.79 -6.59
CA GLU A 564 14.91 19.10 -7.08
C GLU A 564 14.43 19.34 -8.51
N ASP A 565 14.62 18.36 -9.39
CA ASP A 565 14.13 18.40 -10.77
C ASP A 565 12.61 18.46 -10.86
N TRP A 566 11.91 17.73 -9.97
CA TRP A 566 10.47 17.78 -9.87
C TRP A 566 9.95 19.18 -9.49
N ILE A 567 10.53 19.82 -8.46
CA ILE A 567 10.18 21.20 -8.07
C ILE A 567 10.78 22.26 -8.99
N GLY A 568 11.76 21.88 -9.82
CA GLY A 568 12.35 22.68 -10.90
C GLY A 568 11.51 22.68 -12.18
N GLU A 569 10.41 21.91 -12.19
CA GLU A 569 9.48 21.74 -13.29
C GLU A 569 9.99 20.90 -14.48
N LYS A 570 10.96 19.99 -14.29
CA LYS A 570 11.20 18.92 -15.28
C LYS A 570 9.96 18.06 -15.46
N THR A 571 9.66 17.70 -16.70
CA THR A 571 8.49 16.87 -17.03
C THR A 571 8.59 15.49 -16.38
N GLU A 572 7.45 14.82 -16.21
CA GLU A 572 7.43 13.48 -15.65
C GLU A 572 8.31 12.54 -16.49
N ASP A 573 8.15 12.53 -17.82
CA ASP A 573 8.95 11.69 -18.72
C ASP A 573 10.46 11.92 -18.60
N GLU A 574 10.91 13.18 -18.50
CA GLU A 574 12.33 13.50 -18.30
C GLU A 574 12.85 12.88 -17.00
N ILE A 575 12.10 13.01 -15.90
CA ILE A 575 12.48 12.44 -14.59
C ILE A 575 12.47 10.90 -14.63
N LEU A 576 11.46 10.30 -15.26
CA LEU A 576 11.36 8.84 -15.39
C LEU A 576 12.56 8.27 -16.16
N GLU A 577 12.98 8.94 -17.23
CA GLU A 577 14.12 8.54 -18.06
C GLU A 577 15.46 8.77 -17.36
N GLU A 578 15.69 9.98 -16.87
CA GLU A 578 16.96 10.40 -16.24
C GLU A 578 17.30 9.56 -15.00
N TYR A 579 16.32 9.34 -14.13
CA TYR A 579 16.51 8.59 -12.88
C TYR A 579 16.18 7.10 -13.01
N GLY A 580 15.64 6.67 -14.15
CA GLY A 580 15.26 5.28 -14.40
C GLY A 580 14.18 4.76 -13.44
N VAL A 581 13.20 5.61 -13.11
CA VAL A 581 12.09 5.31 -12.20
C VAL A 581 10.78 5.14 -12.97
N ALA A 582 9.86 4.31 -12.46
CA ALA A 582 8.53 4.16 -13.06
C ALA A 582 7.52 5.19 -12.51
N PRO A 583 6.41 5.52 -13.22
CA PRO A 583 5.45 6.53 -12.78
C PRO A 583 4.89 6.29 -11.37
N GLY A 584 4.47 5.06 -11.05
CA GLY A 584 4.01 4.72 -9.70
C GLY A 584 5.09 4.83 -8.61
N GLN A 585 6.36 4.60 -8.94
CA GLN A 585 7.49 4.77 -8.01
C GLN A 585 7.78 6.24 -7.74
N LEU A 586 7.70 7.08 -8.78
CA LEU A 586 7.81 8.53 -8.64
C LEU A 586 6.66 9.06 -7.77
N ASN A 587 5.41 8.70 -8.10
CA ASN A 587 4.23 9.10 -7.34
C ASN A 587 4.31 8.70 -5.86
N MET A 588 4.77 7.48 -5.56
CA MET A 588 4.97 7.03 -4.17
C MET A 588 6.01 7.88 -3.43
N ARG A 589 7.17 8.14 -4.06
CA ARG A 589 8.22 9.00 -3.47
C ARG A 589 7.73 10.43 -3.23
N LEU A 590 6.99 10.99 -4.18
CA LEU A 590 6.39 12.33 -4.04
C LEU A 590 5.39 12.40 -2.88
N GLN A 591 4.53 11.39 -2.73
CA GLN A 591 3.60 11.31 -1.60
C GLN A 591 4.31 11.19 -0.26
N ASN A 592 5.35 10.34 -0.17
CA ASN A 592 6.14 10.20 1.05
C ASN A 592 6.87 11.52 1.37
N MET A 593 7.49 12.17 0.37
CA MET A 593 8.19 13.43 0.56
C MET A 593 7.24 14.57 0.96
N GLU A 594 6.03 14.66 0.37
CA GLU A 594 5.00 15.62 0.80
C GLU A 594 4.66 15.43 2.29
N TRP A 595 4.39 14.18 2.70
CA TRP A 595 4.08 13.85 4.09
C TRP A 595 5.25 14.13 5.05
N LEU A 596 6.48 13.80 4.66
CA LEU A 596 7.67 14.07 5.46
C LEU A 596 7.94 15.57 5.60
N CYS A 597 7.78 16.36 4.52
CA CYS A 597 7.90 17.81 4.60
C CYS A 597 6.87 18.41 5.57
N TYR A 598 5.62 17.92 5.50
CA TYR A 598 4.58 18.28 6.47
C TYR A 598 4.96 17.91 7.91
N ALA A 599 5.44 16.68 8.11
CA ALA A 599 5.83 16.18 9.43
C ALA A 599 7.00 16.98 10.02
N ALA A 600 8.05 17.21 9.25
CA ALA A 600 9.20 18.04 9.65
C ALA A 600 8.78 19.48 9.97
N ALA A 601 7.86 20.07 9.20
CA ALA A 601 7.32 21.41 9.46
C ALA A 601 6.51 21.46 10.79
N GLU A 602 5.83 20.37 11.16
CA GLU A 602 5.11 20.27 12.42
C GLU A 602 6.03 20.01 13.62
N LEU A 603 7.11 19.24 13.45
CA LEU A 603 8.11 19.04 14.49
C LEU A 603 8.90 20.32 14.78
N THR A 604 9.37 21.01 13.74
CA THR A 604 10.11 22.28 13.87
C THR A 604 9.24 23.40 14.46
N ARG A 605 7.91 23.29 14.43
CA ARG A 605 6.98 24.20 15.11
C ARG A 605 7.05 24.06 16.64
N LEU A 606 7.47 22.91 17.16
CA LEU A 606 7.61 22.63 18.59
C LEU A 606 9.02 22.93 19.12
N THR A 607 9.90 23.45 18.26
CA THR A 607 11.28 23.81 18.59
C THR A 607 11.57 25.25 18.17
N ASP A 608 12.79 25.73 18.40
CA ASP A 608 13.22 27.07 18.01
C ASP A 608 13.61 27.20 16.52
N LEU A 609 13.39 26.14 15.72
CA LEU A 609 13.78 26.03 14.31
C LEU A 609 12.79 26.72 13.34
N ARG A 610 12.43 27.97 13.63
CA ARG A 610 11.40 28.72 12.87
C ARG A 610 11.75 28.90 11.40
N ARG A 611 13.04 29.05 11.06
CA ARG A 611 13.51 29.17 9.67
C ARG A 611 13.19 27.91 8.87
N ALA A 612 13.60 26.76 9.39
CA ALA A 612 13.31 25.45 8.79
C ALA A 612 11.80 25.27 8.62
N GLN A 613 11.01 25.60 9.65
CA GLN A 613 9.55 25.49 9.61
C GLN A 613 8.92 26.23 8.40
N VAL A 614 9.32 27.48 8.16
CA VAL A 614 8.78 28.30 7.05
C VAL A 614 9.22 27.72 5.70
N ARG A 615 10.49 27.32 5.59
CA ARG A 615 11.04 26.77 4.35
C ARG A 615 10.42 25.40 4.02
N LEU A 616 10.19 24.54 5.00
CA LEU A 616 9.54 23.23 4.84
C LEU A 616 8.09 23.34 4.38
N LYS A 617 7.30 24.29 4.89
CA LYS A 617 5.92 24.52 4.40
C LYS A 617 5.87 24.94 2.94
N LYS A 618 6.84 25.76 2.51
CA LYS A 618 6.99 26.11 1.09
C LYS A 618 7.39 24.88 0.28
N LEU A 619 8.37 24.11 0.76
CA LEU A 619 8.84 22.90 0.09
C LEU A 619 7.73 21.84 -0.05
N GLU A 620 6.93 21.61 0.99
CA GLU A 620 5.75 20.74 0.98
C GLU A 620 4.83 21.08 -0.20
N THR A 621 4.49 22.37 -0.34
CA THR A 621 3.61 22.84 -1.43
C THR A 621 4.27 22.63 -2.81
N ARG A 622 5.57 22.91 -2.93
CA ARG A 622 6.32 22.72 -4.17
C ARG A 622 6.43 21.24 -4.55
N ILE A 623 6.64 20.35 -3.59
CA ILE A 623 6.68 18.90 -3.78
C ILE A 623 5.31 18.36 -4.18
N LYS A 624 4.24 18.78 -3.50
CA LYS A 624 2.88 18.36 -3.82
C LYS A 624 2.50 18.64 -5.28
N TYR A 625 2.87 19.81 -5.79
CA TYR A 625 2.45 20.26 -7.12
C TYR A 625 3.51 20.14 -8.21
N GLY A 626 4.79 19.97 -7.87
CA GLY A 626 5.91 19.94 -8.82
C GLY A 626 6.14 21.28 -9.49
N VAL A 627 6.31 22.33 -8.69
CA VAL A 627 6.43 23.71 -9.19
C VAL A 627 7.54 24.50 -8.53
N GLN A 628 8.04 25.48 -9.27
CA GLN A 628 8.88 26.54 -8.72
C GLN A 628 8.05 27.47 -7.84
N GLU A 629 8.73 28.27 -7.01
CA GLU A 629 8.09 29.11 -6.00
C GLU A 629 7.13 30.16 -6.59
N ASP A 630 7.42 30.65 -7.80
CA ASP A 630 6.61 31.66 -8.50
C ASP A 630 5.20 31.17 -8.88
N LEU A 631 4.98 29.85 -8.96
CA LEU A 631 3.68 29.25 -9.29
C LEU A 631 2.85 28.86 -8.07
N VAL A 632 3.42 28.88 -6.85
CA VAL A 632 2.73 28.51 -5.61
C VAL A 632 1.35 29.18 -5.46
N PRO A 633 1.18 30.48 -5.76
CA PRO A 633 -0.14 31.11 -5.71
C PRO A 633 -1.17 30.50 -6.65
N LEU A 634 -0.77 30.05 -7.84
CA LEU A 634 -1.67 29.54 -8.87
C LEU A 634 -2.13 28.10 -8.60
N VAL A 635 -1.22 27.24 -8.13
CA VAL A 635 -1.53 25.83 -7.84
C VAL A 635 -2.42 25.64 -6.60
N SER A 636 -2.59 26.69 -5.79
CA SER A 636 -3.58 26.72 -4.72
C SER A 636 -5.03 26.63 -5.23
N ILE A 637 -5.27 26.95 -6.52
CA ILE A 637 -6.59 26.90 -7.14
C ILE A 637 -6.88 25.47 -7.57
N LYS A 638 -7.98 24.91 -7.06
CA LYS A 638 -8.44 23.56 -7.41
C LYS A 638 -8.60 23.41 -8.93
N GLY A 639 -7.95 22.40 -9.49
CA GLY A 639 -7.97 22.12 -10.93
C GLY A 639 -6.80 22.72 -11.73
N ILE A 640 -5.96 23.55 -11.10
CA ILE A 640 -4.70 24.05 -11.69
C ILE A 640 -3.52 23.22 -11.18
N GLY A 641 -3.00 22.33 -12.04
CA GLY A 641 -1.72 21.65 -11.81
C GLY A 641 -0.54 22.39 -12.45
N ARG A 642 0.68 21.88 -12.25
CA ARG A 642 1.94 22.50 -12.72
C ARG A 642 1.94 23.01 -14.17
N VAL A 643 1.48 22.19 -15.12
CA VAL A 643 1.47 22.55 -16.55
C VAL A 643 0.55 23.75 -16.82
N ARG A 644 -0.63 23.77 -16.19
CA ARG A 644 -1.60 24.88 -16.35
C ARG A 644 -1.13 26.13 -15.62
N ALA A 645 -0.57 25.99 -14.43
CA ALA A 645 0.02 27.10 -13.67
C ALA A 645 1.13 27.78 -14.49
N ARG A 646 2.05 27.03 -15.08
CA ARG A 646 3.11 27.60 -15.92
C ARG A 646 2.60 28.27 -17.19
N LYS A 647 1.56 27.73 -17.83
CA LYS A 647 0.89 28.38 -18.98
C LYS A 647 0.26 29.72 -18.60
N LEU A 648 -0.47 29.78 -17.48
CA LEU A 648 -1.05 31.02 -16.95
C LEU A 648 0.03 32.04 -16.61
N TYR A 649 1.08 31.62 -15.92
CA TYR A 649 2.19 32.48 -15.54
C TYR A 649 2.89 33.11 -16.76
N ARG A 650 3.14 32.32 -17.81
CA ARG A 650 3.70 32.80 -19.09
C ARG A 650 2.75 33.75 -19.82
N ALA A 651 1.44 33.62 -19.63
CA ALA A 651 0.43 34.54 -20.13
C ALA A 651 0.23 35.79 -19.25
N GLY A 652 1.07 36.01 -18.23
CA GLY A 652 0.99 37.16 -17.34
C GLY A 652 -0.02 37.03 -16.19
N ILE A 653 -0.71 35.89 -16.08
CA ILE A 653 -1.68 35.60 -15.01
C ILE A 653 -0.93 34.86 -13.89
N LYS A 654 -0.46 35.60 -12.89
CA LYS A 654 0.44 35.13 -11.83
C LYS A 654 -0.23 34.96 -10.46
N THR A 655 -1.43 35.52 -10.29
CA THR A 655 -2.14 35.55 -8.99
C THR A 655 -3.57 35.03 -9.11
N VAL A 656 -4.11 34.55 -7.99
CA VAL A 656 -5.52 34.13 -7.90
C VAL A 656 -6.48 35.25 -8.30
N LEU A 657 -6.17 36.49 -7.90
CA LEU A 657 -6.97 37.66 -8.26
C LEU A 657 -7.00 37.90 -9.78
N GLN A 658 -5.87 37.72 -10.47
CA GLN A 658 -5.82 37.84 -11.92
C GLN A 658 -6.66 36.74 -12.57
N VAL A 659 -6.56 35.49 -12.12
CA VAL A 659 -7.44 34.39 -12.60
C VAL A 659 -8.91 34.75 -12.40
N LYS A 660 -9.27 35.35 -11.27
CA LYS A 660 -10.65 35.79 -10.99
C LYS A 660 -11.12 36.92 -11.91
N LYS A 661 -10.23 37.83 -12.32
CA LYS A 661 -10.55 38.98 -13.21
C LYS A 661 -10.57 38.62 -14.70
N THR A 662 -9.71 37.71 -15.16
CA THR A 662 -9.63 37.31 -16.58
C THR A 662 -10.93 36.66 -17.06
N HIS A 663 -11.44 37.01 -18.24
CA HIS A 663 -12.72 36.44 -18.74
C HIS A 663 -12.62 34.91 -18.96
N GLU A 664 -13.73 34.17 -18.81
CA GLU A 664 -13.74 32.70 -19.00
C GLU A 664 -13.17 32.28 -20.36
N ASP A 665 -13.55 32.99 -21.44
CA ASP A 665 -13.07 32.68 -22.79
C ASP A 665 -11.55 32.87 -22.94
N GLU A 666 -10.99 33.88 -22.28
CA GLU A 666 -9.56 34.17 -22.32
C GLU A 666 -8.77 33.13 -21.53
N LEU A 667 -9.24 32.74 -20.34
CA LEU A 667 -8.71 31.59 -19.61
C LEU A 667 -8.85 30.30 -20.42
N GLY A 668 -10.00 30.11 -21.08
CA GLY A 668 -10.31 28.93 -21.87
C GLY A 668 -9.33 28.71 -23.03
N LYS A 669 -8.79 29.79 -23.61
CA LYS A 669 -7.72 29.72 -24.62
C LYS A 669 -6.39 29.21 -24.06
N ILE A 670 -6.11 29.44 -22.78
CA ILE A 670 -4.83 29.09 -22.13
C ILE A 670 -4.88 27.67 -21.55
N ILE A 671 -5.93 27.36 -20.78
CA ILE A 671 -6.02 26.14 -19.97
C ILE A 671 -7.15 25.17 -20.40
N GLY A 672 -7.91 25.53 -21.43
CA GLY A 672 -9.04 24.77 -21.95
C GLY A 672 -10.38 25.23 -21.37
N LYS A 673 -11.41 25.33 -22.24
CA LYS A 673 -12.73 25.88 -21.89
C LYS A 673 -13.39 25.21 -20.68
N LYS A 674 -13.43 23.87 -20.65
CA LYS A 674 -14.04 23.12 -19.54
C LYS A 674 -13.36 23.40 -18.20
N VAL A 675 -12.03 23.52 -18.21
CA VAL A 675 -11.25 23.78 -16.99
C VAL A 675 -11.45 25.23 -16.53
N ALA A 676 -11.42 26.19 -17.47
CA ALA A 676 -11.68 27.60 -17.17
C ALA A 676 -13.06 27.79 -16.52
N ARG A 677 -14.09 27.15 -17.07
CA ARG A 677 -15.44 27.16 -16.50
C ARG A 677 -15.47 26.62 -15.07
N ASN A 678 -14.95 25.41 -14.87
CA ASN A 678 -14.92 24.78 -13.55
C ASN A 678 -14.18 25.64 -12.52
N ILE A 679 -13.10 26.32 -12.93
CA ILE A 679 -12.35 27.23 -12.05
C ILE A 679 -13.18 28.47 -11.72
N LYS A 680 -13.83 29.08 -12.72
CA LYS A 680 -14.68 30.25 -12.53
C LYS A 680 -15.88 29.97 -11.64
N GLU A 681 -16.48 28.79 -11.74
CA GLU A 681 -17.58 28.36 -10.85
C GLU A 681 -17.11 28.14 -9.40
N SER A 682 -15.81 27.89 -9.18
CA SER A 682 -15.24 27.61 -7.86
C SER A 682 -14.64 28.81 -7.11
N LEU A 683 -14.46 29.96 -7.80
CA LEU A 683 -13.77 31.18 -7.30
C LEU A 683 -14.73 32.36 -7.13
#